data_AF-A0A7Y5LQ15-F1
#
_entry.id   AF-A0A7Y5LQ15-F1
#
_cell.length_a   1.000
_cell.length_b   1.000
_cell.length_c   1.000
_cell.angle_alpha   90.00
_cell.angle_beta   90.00
_cell.angle_gamma   90.00
#
_symmetry.space_group_name_H-M   'P 1'
#
loop_
_entity.id
_entity.type
_entity.pdbx_description
1 polymer ?
#
loop_
_entity_poly.entity_id
_entity_poly.type
_entity_poly.pdbx_seq_one_letter_code
_entity_poly.pdbx_strand_id
1 'polypeptide(L)'
;MNTLRRTVGFITLSVACLVLIASEATAQCQNPVGDINSSGKTDVVDVQCGILTALWVLSGPIGPSPDCIGIAPLVADVSCDGNINVVDVQLIIKIGIGDTLSVDIDANQNLCPDACENADDQCGNGLCVGAAGETCVTCPTDCGLCAGGCCEEHTNPGCNNPDVQDCVCNADPFCCEVSWDANCVAGVDLHVCGTCQEDTGCCTGHSTPGCGIPACEDCVCSLEPFCCEVAWDAECVFVVAGACEGACPCAKDNACCKPHGVPGCNDSNIEACVCNLEPICCFGPWNSACVDIAKTDCLLTCDENLNCCAPSAIPGCAQPNCQNCVCAVDSLCCAVAWDNECVQIAGSTCGVTCGCGFTDDCCTIHPTPGCDDTDCESCVCGHDELCCTTLWDEGCVGLGYTDCVLSCGCPPPVSDCCTTATQQPGCNSEGLCQECVCKLDPNCCNIAWDEECVVLANAACTTACACPESDNACCLPHAAPGCGAPLCADCICRNDDFCCTVTWDESCVAKGGAECAPLCGCAPTAAPCCTPRTTPGCDSSTCTQCVCAADPFCCEVAWAGSCVTLAAETCGAECGCTSSNCCSLPSNTPGCLSPDCSGCVCANDPYCCAVAFDSVCVNQANSSCGVACGCFTGNICCNLTNTTGGCGDDACEPCVCNIDPFCCTTAWTQDCVQLANEPCQFACSCNPGPVDCCIGGSTPGCNNPGCESCVCDLDPFCCSAAWDEVCVEEATLDCPAACGCNF
;
A
#
# COMPACT_ATOMS: atom_id res chain seq x y z
N MET A 1 -49.17 47.22 -10.32
CA MET A 1 -50.28 47.85 -9.56
C MET A 1 -51.55 47.05 -9.77
N ASN A 2 -52.13 46.57 -8.66
CA ASN A 2 -53.52 46.13 -8.42
C ASN A 2 -54.09 44.83 -9.03
N THR A 3 -54.17 43.83 -8.13
CA THR A 3 -55.31 42.94 -7.78
C THR A 3 -55.91 41.99 -8.81
N LEU A 4 -56.07 40.71 -8.43
CA LEU A 4 -57.35 39.99 -8.50
C LEU A 4 -57.40 38.76 -7.56
N ARG A 5 -58.61 38.52 -7.03
CA ARG A 5 -59.02 37.53 -6.01
C ARG A 5 -59.33 36.14 -6.60
N ARG A 6 -59.23 35.12 -5.73
CA ARG A 6 -59.95 33.82 -5.64
C ARG A 6 -60.92 33.44 -6.78
N THR A 7 -60.79 32.22 -7.30
CA THR A 7 -61.94 31.36 -7.65
C THR A 7 -61.61 29.87 -7.38
N VAL A 8 -62.54 29.18 -6.74
CA VAL A 8 -62.57 27.72 -6.47
C VAL A 8 -63.27 27.02 -7.64
N GLY A 9 -62.76 25.88 -8.12
CA GLY A 9 -63.39 25.04 -9.14
C GLY A 9 -62.98 23.57 -9.01
N PHE A 10 -63.98 22.69 -9.00
CA PHE A 10 -63.93 21.24 -8.72
C PHE A 10 -63.56 20.36 -9.95
N ILE A 11 -63.31 19.06 -9.66
CA ILE A 11 -63.30 17.81 -10.49
C ILE A 11 -62.00 17.56 -11.30
N THR A 12 -61.27 16.43 -11.24
CA THR A 12 -61.57 14.97 -11.29
C THR A 12 -60.40 14.12 -10.77
N LEU A 13 -60.72 12.93 -10.24
CA LEU A 13 -59.78 11.87 -9.80
C LEU A 13 -58.84 11.38 -10.92
N SER A 14 -57.57 11.15 -10.57
CA SER A 14 -56.81 9.94 -10.91
C SER A 14 -55.61 9.74 -9.98
N VAL A 15 -55.63 8.56 -9.32
CA VAL A 15 -54.53 7.74 -8.75
C VAL A 15 -53.23 8.43 -8.35
N ALA A 16 -52.99 8.58 -7.03
CA ALA A 16 -51.83 8.06 -6.28
C ALA A 16 -51.64 8.77 -4.93
N CYS A 17 -51.24 7.97 -3.93
CA CYS A 17 -50.64 8.32 -2.64
C CYS A 17 -51.41 9.22 -1.66
N LEU A 18 -52.00 8.55 -0.66
CA LEU A 18 -52.42 9.16 0.60
C LEU A 18 -51.15 9.30 1.47
N VAL A 19 -50.59 10.51 1.57
CA VAL A 19 -49.55 10.84 2.55
C VAL A 19 -50.11 11.90 3.50
N LEU A 20 -50.01 11.61 4.79
CA LEU A 20 -50.33 12.55 5.88
C LEU A 20 -49.45 13.79 5.74
N ILE A 21 -50.11 14.96 5.66
CA ILE A 21 -49.50 16.25 5.36
C ILE A 21 -49.06 16.91 6.67
N ALA A 22 -47.77 17.19 6.84
CA ALA A 22 -47.31 18.33 7.64
C ALA A 22 -47.43 19.56 6.72
N SER A 23 -48.21 20.56 7.12
CA SER A 23 -48.84 21.49 6.17
C SER A 23 -47.96 22.61 5.58
N GLU A 24 -46.64 22.64 5.77
CA GLU A 24 -45.81 23.74 5.23
C GLU A 24 -44.44 23.35 4.65
N ALA A 25 -44.21 22.08 4.27
CA ALA A 25 -43.02 21.69 3.49
C ALA A 25 -43.42 20.94 2.21
N THR A 26 -43.79 21.69 1.16
CA THR A 26 -43.92 21.14 -0.19
C THR A 26 -42.54 21.09 -0.84
N ALA A 27 -41.76 20.03 -0.59
CA ALA A 27 -40.71 19.62 -1.52
C ALA A 27 -41.39 18.93 -2.71
N GLN A 28 -41.59 19.65 -3.82
CA GLN A 28 -42.03 19.01 -5.06
C GLN A 28 -40.89 18.12 -5.54
N CYS A 29 -41.08 16.80 -5.52
CA CYS A 29 -40.15 15.87 -6.17
C CYS A 29 -40.13 16.19 -7.66
N GLN A 30 -39.10 16.90 -8.12
CA GLN A 30 -38.85 17.12 -9.54
C GLN A 30 -37.86 16.08 -10.06
N ASN A 31 -37.73 16.01 -11.39
CA ASN A 31 -36.97 14.99 -12.10
C ASN A 31 -35.53 15.50 -12.33
N PRO A 32 -34.46 14.80 -11.89
CA PRO A 32 -34.43 13.44 -11.34
C PRO A 32 -34.92 13.30 -9.90
N VAL A 33 -35.55 12.15 -9.60
CA VAL A 33 -36.09 11.83 -8.26
C VAL A 33 -34.97 11.93 -7.22
N GLY A 34 -35.14 12.83 -6.26
CA GLY A 34 -34.16 13.06 -5.20
C GLY A 34 -33.44 14.40 -5.28
N ASP A 35 -33.68 15.22 -6.32
CA ASP A 35 -33.23 16.61 -6.40
C ASP A 35 -34.09 17.51 -5.48
N ILE A 36 -33.64 17.72 -4.25
CA ILE A 36 -34.33 18.47 -3.20
C ILE A 36 -34.04 19.97 -3.34
N ASN A 37 -32.87 20.36 -3.85
CA ASN A 37 -32.47 21.76 -3.99
C ASN A 37 -32.80 22.37 -5.38
N SER A 38 -33.41 21.60 -6.29
CA SER A 38 -33.78 22.01 -7.66
C SER A 38 -32.58 22.42 -8.53
N SER A 39 -31.43 21.77 -8.34
CA SER A 39 -30.21 22.01 -9.12
C SER A 39 -30.19 21.30 -10.49
N GLY A 40 -31.13 20.38 -10.72
CA GLY A 40 -31.21 19.51 -11.90
C GLY A 40 -30.36 18.25 -11.80
N LYS A 41 -29.78 17.96 -10.63
CA LYS A 41 -28.99 16.76 -10.31
C LYS A 41 -29.51 16.16 -9.01
N THR A 42 -29.29 14.86 -8.82
CA THR A 42 -29.48 14.19 -7.54
C THR A 42 -28.09 13.88 -7.01
N ASP A 43 -27.58 14.71 -6.10
CA ASP A 43 -26.23 14.61 -5.56
C ASP A 43 -26.21 14.77 -4.03
N VAL A 44 -25.01 14.78 -3.44
CA VAL A 44 -24.83 14.78 -1.99
C VAL A 44 -25.44 16.03 -1.34
N VAL A 45 -25.56 17.14 -2.07
CA VAL A 45 -26.18 18.36 -1.58
C VAL A 45 -27.68 18.14 -1.32
N ASP A 46 -28.35 17.30 -2.13
CA ASP A 46 -29.74 16.95 -1.91
C ASP A 46 -29.94 16.07 -0.67
N VAL A 47 -29.01 15.16 -0.41
CA VAL A 47 -29.01 14.33 0.80
C VAL A 47 -28.80 15.21 2.04
N GLN A 48 -27.87 16.16 1.98
CA GLN A 48 -27.65 17.16 3.04
C GLN A 48 -28.90 18.01 3.29
N CYS A 49 -29.55 18.52 2.24
CA CYS A 49 -30.81 19.26 2.34
C CYS A 49 -31.91 18.43 3.02
N GLY A 50 -32.03 17.14 2.67
CA GLY A 50 -33.01 16.23 3.25
C GLY A 50 -32.78 16.01 4.75
N ILE A 51 -31.53 15.81 5.15
CA ILE A 51 -31.12 15.57 6.55
C ILE A 51 -31.33 16.83 7.40
N LEU A 52 -30.86 18.00 6.94
CA LEU A 52 -31.00 19.27 7.67
C LEU A 52 -32.48 19.67 7.85
N THR A 53 -33.30 19.44 6.82
CA THR A 53 -34.75 19.67 6.90
C THR A 53 -35.41 18.75 7.93
N ALA A 54 -35.03 17.46 7.94
CA ALA A 54 -35.55 16.49 8.91
C ALA A 54 -35.17 16.85 10.35
N LEU A 55 -33.91 17.24 10.59
CA LEU A 55 -33.41 17.64 11.90
C LEU A 55 -34.09 18.92 12.41
N TRP A 56 -34.30 19.93 11.55
CA TRP A 56 -35.03 21.14 11.92
C TRP A 56 -36.49 20.88 12.32
N VAL A 57 -37.16 19.93 11.64
CA VAL A 57 -38.52 19.50 12.03
C VAL A 57 -38.50 18.81 13.40
N LEU A 58 -37.49 17.97 13.66
CA LEU A 58 -37.37 17.21 14.91
C LEU A 58 -36.96 18.07 16.11
N SER A 59 -36.18 19.13 15.91
CA SER A 59 -35.72 20.02 16.98
C SER A 59 -36.80 20.99 17.50
N GLY A 60 -37.95 21.04 16.84
CA GLY A 60 -38.99 22.04 17.09
C GLY A 60 -38.65 23.36 16.39
N PRO A 61 -39.41 23.78 15.37
CA PRO A 61 -38.99 24.87 14.50
C PRO A 61 -39.00 26.23 15.22
N ILE A 62 -37.80 26.78 15.46
CA ILE A 62 -37.59 28.11 16.05
C ILE A 62 -36.92 29.04 15.02
N GLY A 63 -37.61 29.31 13.91
CA GLY A 63 -37.10 30.19 12.84
C GLY A 63 -37.35 29.61 11.45
N PRO A 64 -36.90 30.28 10.37
CA PRO A 64 -36.96 29.70 9.02
C PRO A 64 -36.14 28.40 8.96
N SER A 65 -36.53 27.47 8.08
CA SER A 65 -35.72 26.28 7.79
C SER A 65 -34.32 26.72 7.36
N PRO A 66 -33.24 26.04 7.80
CA PRO A 66 -31.89 26.35 7.34
C PRO A 66 -31.83 26.28 5.81
N ASP A 67 -31.22 27.28 5.18
CA ASP A 67 -30.82 27.15 3.78
C ASP A 67 -29.85 25.96 3.68
N CYS A 68 -29.93 25.18 2.59
CA CYS A 68 -28.96 24.13 2.35
C CYS A 68 -27.56 24.76 2.35
N ILE A 69 -26.62 24.12 3.05
CA ILE A 69 -25.21 24.53 3.02
C ILE A 69 -24.79 24.53 1.54
N GLY A 70 -24.33 25.68 1.07
CA GLY A 70 -24.43 26.07 -0.33
C GLY A 70 -23.80 25.11 -1.35
N ILE A 71 -24.23 25.26 -2.60
CA ILE A 71 -23.79 24.59 -3.84
C ILE A 71 -22.28 24.70 -4.17
N ALA A 72 -21.45 25.23 -3.27
CA ALA A 72 -20.02 25.39 -3.44
C ALA A 72 -19.29 24.24 -2.70
N PRO A 73 -18.47 23.43 -3.41
CA PRO A 73 -17.81 22.28 -2.83
C PRO A 73 -17.02 22.54 -1.54
N LEU A 74 -16.47 23.75 -1.41
CA LEU A 74 -15.69 24.19 -0.25
C LEU A 74 -16.49 24.28 1.05
N VAL A 75 -17.82 24.40 1.00
CA VAL A 75 -18.64 24.59 2.22
C VAL A 75 -19.31 23.29 2.66
N ALA A 76 -19.36 22.29 1.77
CA ALA A 76 -19.97 20.99 2.02
C ALA A 76 -18.96 19.93 2.51
N ASP A 77 -17.67 20.22 2.40
CA ASP A 77 -16.55 19.43 2.92
C ASP A 77 -16.22 19.91 4.35
N VAL A 78 -16.98 19.37 5.32
CA VAL A 78 -16.90 19.77 6.73
C VAL A 78 -15.75 19.05 7.46
N SER A 79 -15.19 18.03 6.84
CA SER A 79 -13.95 17.37 7.27
C SER A 79 -12.69 17.96 6.64
N CYS A 80 -12.84 18.88 5.68
CA CYS A 80 -11.77 19.61 5.00
C CYS A 80 -10.74 18.71 4.30
N ASP A 81 -11.17 17.55 3.80
CA ASP A 81 -10.29 16.55 3.16
C ASP A 81 -10.16 16.70 1.62
N GLY A 82 -10.83 17.71 1.06
CA GLY A 82 -10.89 18.02 -0.36
C GLY A 82 -11.94 17.19 -1.13
N ASN A 83 -12.65 16.28 -0.47
CA ASN A 83 -13.63 15.39 -1.07
C ASN A 83 -14.94 15.38 -0.27
N ILE A 84 -16.02 15.89 -0.86
CA ILE A 84 -17.36 15.79 -0.24
C ILE A 84 -17.81 14.32 -0.26
N ASN A 85 -17.79 13.68 0.90
CA ASN A 85 -18.07 12.27 1.05
C ASN A 85 -18.96 12.00 2.28
N VAL A 86 -19.12 10.72 2.63
CA VAL A 86 -20.03 10.31 3.71
C VAL A 86 -19.56 10.80 5.08
N VAL A 87 -18.25 11.03 5.25
CA VAL A 87 -17.64 11.55 6.48
C VAL A 87 -18.13 12.97 6.76
N ASP A 88 -18.20 13.83 5.75
CA ASP A 88 -18.71 15.20 5.89
C ASP A 88 -20.17 15.24 6.31
N VAL A 89 -20.98 14.37 5.70
CA VAL A 89 -22.40 14.24 6.03
C VAL A 89 -22.59 13.75 7.47
N GLN A 90 -21.76 12.83 7.93
CA GLN A 90 -21.77 12.37 9.32
C GLN A 90 -21.37 13.46 10.31
N LEU A 91 -20.37 14.28 9.99
CA LEU A 91 -19.96 15.44 10.80
C LEU A 91 -21.09 16.48 10.90
N ILE A 92 -21.72 16.81 9.77
CA ILE A 92 -22.87 17.74 9.73
C ILE A 92 -24.02 17.24 10.60
N ILE A 93 -24.31 15.93 10.57
CA ILE A 93 -25.35 15.33 11.42
C ILE A 93 -24.98 15.49 12.90
N LYS A 94 -23.75 15.14 13.28
CA LYS A 94 -23.28 15.23 14.68
C LYS A 94 -23.29 16.65 15.22
N ILE A 95 -22.85 17.62 14.42
CA ILE A 95 -22.94 19.06 14.72
C ILE A 95 -24.40 19.49 14.84
N GLY A 96 -25.27 19.04 13.93
CA GLY A 96 -26.70 19.36 13.92
C GLY A 96 -27.50 18.81 15.11
N ILE A 97 -27.05 17.70 15.72
CA ILE A 97 -27.66 17.12 16.93
C ILE A 97 -27.00 17.58 18.23
N GLY A 98 -25.96 18.43 18.16
CA GLY A 98 -25.26 18.99 19.31
C GLY A 98 -24.38 17.99 20.06
N ASP A 99 -23.89 16.96 19.36
CA ASP A 99 -22.99 15.96 19.94
C ASP A 99 -21.55 16.50 20.02
N THR A 100 -20.88 16.34 21.16
CA THR A 100 -19.49 16.77 21.34
C THR A 100 -18.54 15.75 20.72
N LEU A 101 -17.88 16.14 19.61
CA LEU A 101 -16.89 15.31 18.94
C LEU A 101 -15.67 15.08 19.86
N SER A 102 -15.13 13.86 19.84
CA SER A 102 -13.97 13.42 20.65
C SER A 102 -12.72 14.27 20.40
N VAL A 103 -11.90 14.47 21.43
CA VAL A 103 -10.70 15.34 21.45
C VAL A 103 -9.61 14.94 20.45
N ASP A 104 -9.66 13.74 19.91
CA ASP A 104 -8.69 13.28 18.90
C ASP A 104 -9.06 13.72 17.47
N ILE A 105 -10.17 14.44 17.31
CA ILE A 105 -10.58 15.07 16.05
C ILE A 105 -10.67 16.60 16.18
N ASP A 106 -10.42 17.26 17.32
CA ASP A 106 -10.36 18.74 17.48
C ASP A 106 -9.15 19.13 18.34
N ALA A 107 -8.04 19.51 17.71
CA ALA A 107 -6.77 19.67 18.41
C ALA A 107 -6.72 20.84 19.42
N ASN A 108 -7.65 21.80 19.36
CA ASN A 108 -7.63 22.95 20.29
C ASN A 108 -8.98 23.33 20.94
N GLN A 109 -10.01 22.51 20.74
CA GLN A 109 -11.30 22.59 21.46
C GLN A 109 -12.07 23.90 21.25
N ASN A 110 -11.88 24.56 20.11
CA ASN A 110 -12.63 25.75 19.73
C ASN A 110 -13.98 25.42 19.02
N LEU A 111 -14.29 24.14 18.80
CA LEU A 111 -15.47 23.61 18.09
C LEU A 111 -15.44 23.77 16.55
N CYS A 112 -14.25 23.84 15.94
CA CYS A 112 -13.99 23.54 14.53
C CYS A 112 -12.62 22.86 14.39
N PRO A 113 -12.52 21.60 13.94
CA PRO A 113 -11.23 21.00 13.66
C PRO A 113 -10.64 21.37 12.30
N ASP A 114 -9.36 21.70 12.29
CA ASP A 114 -8.74 22.66 11.39
C ASP A 114 -7.40 22.16 10.80
N ALA A 115 -7.05 22.66 9.60
CA ALA A 115 -5.65 22.90 9.22
C ALA A 115 -5.31 24.41 9.33
N CYS A 116 -6.23 25.22 9.85
CA CYS A 116 -6.27 26.67 9.70
C CYS A 116 -6.60 27.44 10.97
N GLU A 117 -6.33 26.97 12.19
CA GLU A 117 -6.05 27.90 13.29
C GLU A 117 -4.57 28.28 13.31
N ASN A 118 -4.22 29.10 12.32
CA ASN A 118 -3.49 30.33 12.60
C ASN A 118 -4.19 31.48 11.88
N ALA A 119 -4.19 32.63 12.55
CA ALA A 119 -5.11 33.74 12.36
C ALA A 119 -5.09 34.37 10.96
N ASP A 120 -6.29 34.83 10.57
CA ASP A 120 -6.65 35.79 9.51
C ASP A 120 -7.12 35.19 8.16
N ASP A 121 -8.45 35.23 8.02
CA ASP A 121 -9.25 34.93 6.83
C ASP A 121 -8.96 35.94 5.71
N GLN A 122 -7.94 35.67 4.89
CA GLN A 122 -7.76 36.41 3.63
C GLN A 122 -7.48 35.50 2.41
N CYS A 123 -7.05 34.24 2.60
CA CYS A 123 -6.57 33.45 1.48
C CYS A 123 -7.68 32.99 0.51
N GLY A 124 -7.57 33.36 -0.76
CA GLY A 124 -8.51 33.13 -1.85
C GLY A 124 -9.35 34.35 -2.25
N ASN A 125 -9.07 35.54 -1.69
CA ASN A 125 -9.75 36.80 -2.00
C ASN A 125 -9.14 37.56 -3.20
N GLY A 126 -7.99 37.11 -3.71
CA GLY A 126 -7.25 37.68 -4.84
C GLY A 126 -6.29 38.82 -4.48
N LEU A 127 -6.02 39.06 -3.20
CA LEU A 127 -5.04 40.02 -2.68
C LEU A 127 -4.09 39.27 -1.75
N CYS A 128 -2.79 39.49 -1.88
CA CYS A 128 -1.79 38.92 -0.96
C CYS A 128 -1.39 39.96 0.08
N VAL A 129 -1.71 39.76 1.36
CA VAL A 129 -1.54 40.70 2.46
C VAL A 129 -0.62 40.12 3.54
N GLY A 130 0.68 40.40 3.44
CA GLY A 130 1.70 39.83 4.34
C GLY A 130 1.50 40.16 5.83
N ALA A 131 0.90 41.32 6.15
CA ALA A 131 0.59 41.71 7.53
C ALA A 131 -0.52 40.85 8.19
N ALA A 132 -1.31 40.15 7.38
CA ALA A 132 -2.34 39.20 7.80
C ALA A 132 -1.84 37.75 7.79
N GLY A 133 -0.54 37.53 7.56
CA GLY A 133 0.04 36.19 7.50
C GLY A 133 -0.17 35.49 6.15
N GLU A 134 -0.59 36.21 5.10
CA GLU A 134 -0.65 35.66 3.75
C GLU A 134 0.72 35.68 3.09
N THR A 135 1.28 34.48 2.95
CA THR A 135 2.58 34.24 2.31
C THR A 135 2.38 33.31 1.12
N CYS A 136 3.40 33.15 0.29
CA CYS A 136 3.36 32.15 -0.77
C CYS A 136 3.36 30.70 -0.22
N VAL A 137 3.67 30.49 1.08
CA VAL A 137 3.61 29.21 1.79
C VAL A 137 2.25 28.98 2.42
N THR A 138 1.71 30.01 3.10
CA THR A 138 0.45 29.96 3.85
C THR A 138 -0.77 30.27 2.98
N CYS A 139 -0.59 31.01 1.89
CA CYS A 139 -1.62 31.34 0.90
C CYS A 139 -1.11 31.36 -0.56
N PRO A 140 -0.77 30.20 -1.15
CA PRO A 140 -0.28 30.14 -2.53
C PRO A 140 -1.32 30.57 -3.58
N THR A 141 -2.60 30.56 -3.22
CA THR A 141 -3.73 30.88 -4.11
C THR A 141 -3.78 32.36 -4.48
N ASP A 142 -3.49 33.27 -3.53
CA ASP A 142 -3.49 34.72 -3.78
C ASP A 142 -2.08 35.29 -3.94
N CYS A 143 -1.10 34.77 -3.20
CA CYS A 143 0.29 35.20 -3.25
C CYS A 143 1.10 34.54 -4.37
N GLY A 144 0.54 33.52 -5.02
CA GLY A 144 1.26 32.66 -5.97
C GLY A 144 2.20 31.67 -5.29
N LEU A 145 2.77 30.75 -6.07
CA LEU A 145 3.79 29.81 -5.57
C LEU A 145 5.05 30.59 -5.15
N CYS A 146 5.69 30.16 -4.06
CA CYS A 146 6.98 30.73 -3.64
C CYS A 146 7.98 30.59 -4.78
N ALA A 147 8.31 31.71 -5.42
CA ALA A 147 9.14 31.72 -6.60
C ALA A 147 10.48 32.38 -6.27
N GLY A 148 11.33 31.69 -5.53
CA GLY A 148 12.73 32.08 -5.34
C GLY A 148 13.22 32.00 -3.89
N GLY A 149 14.54 32.05 -3.74
CA GLY A 149 15.19 32.14 -2.44
C GLY A 149 15.04 33.54 -1.83
N CYS A 150 14.95 33.65 -0.51
CA CYS A 150 14.80 34.93 0.19
C CYS A 150 15.94 35.94 -0.04
N CYS A 151 17.06 35.49 -0.58
CA CYS A 151 18.23 36.30 -0.89
C CYS A 151 18.41 36.58 -2.39
N GLU A 152 17.41 36.29 -3.22
CA GLU A 152 17.43 36.57 -4.65
C GLU A 152 16.25 37.47 -5.04
N GLU A 153 16.46 38.42 -5.94
CA GLU A 153 15.37 39.25 -6.47
C GLU A 153 14.45 38.41 -7.38
N HIS A 154 13.14 38.51 -7.18
CA HIS A 154 12.17 37.87 -8.04
C HIS A 154 10.85 38.63 -8.14
N THR A 155 10.14 38.41 -9.24
CA THR A 155 8.93 39.18 -9.57
C THR A 155 7.72 38.80 -8.73
N ASN A 156 7.76 37.66 -8.06
CA ASN A 156 6.68 37.18 -7.22
C ASN A 156 6.80 37.73 -5.79
N PRO A 157 5.69 37.98 -5.08
CA PRO A 157 5.71 38.35 -3.67
C PRO A 157 6.07 37.15 -2.77
N GLY A 158 6.80 37.42 -1.67
CA GLY A 158 7.20 36.42 -0.68
C GLY A 158 8.29 35.44 -1.13
N CYS A 159 8.99 34.80 -0.20
CA CYS A 159 10.12 33.92 -0.48
C CYS A 159 9.96 32.53 0.14
N ASN A 160 10.88 31.62 -0.14
CA ASN A 160 10.78 30.21 0.28
C ASN A 160 10.98 29.92 1.79
N ASN A 161 11.42 30.89 2.60
CA ASN A 161 11.57 30.73 4.05
C ASN A 161 10.52 31.56 4.79
N PRO A 162 9.53 30.93 5.45
CA PRO A 162 8.43 31.64 6.08
C PRO A 162 8.87 32.56 7.23
N ASP A 163 9.87 32.19 8.02
CA ASP A 163 10.34 33.03 9.14
C ASP A 163 11.02 34.32 8.63
N VAL A 164 11.84 34.19 7.59
CA VAL A 164 12.52 35.33 6.95
C VAL A 164 11.50 36.20 6.23
N GLN A 165 10.59 35.57 5.49
CA GLN A 165 9.50 36.25 4.80
C GLN A 165 8.65 37.06 5.78
N ASP A 166 8.14 36.45 6.85
CA ASP A 166 7.26 37.12 7.81
C ASP A 166 7.95 38.31 8.46
N CYS A 167 9.23 38.17 8.80
CA CYS A 167 9.97 39.28 9.38
C CYS A 167 10.20 40.42 8.37
N VAL A 168 10.62 40.12 7.14
CA VAL A 168 10.85 41.15 6.10
C VAL A 168 9.54 41.81 5.69
N CYS A 169 8.45 41.05 5.56
CA CYS A 169 7.14 41.57 5.20
C CYS A 169 6.50 42.41 6.30
N ASN A 170 6.82 42.13 7.58
CA ASN A 170 6.46 43.02 8.68
C ASN A 170 7.23 44.34 8.65
N ALA A 171 8.46 44.34 8.13
CA ALA A 171 9.26 45.55 7.97
C ALA A 171 8.87 46.36 6.73
N ASP A 172 8.62 45.70 5.60
CA ASP A 172 8.16 46.28 4.35
C ASP A 172 7.06 45.39 3.70
N PRO A 173 5.77 45.77 3.83
CA PRO A 173 4.66 45.04 3.23
C PRO A 173 4.76 44.87 1.71
N PHE A 174 5.50 45.74 1.01
CA PHE A 174 5.70 45.64 -0.44
C PHE A 174 6.27 44.29 -0.87
N CYS A 175 7.11 43.68 -0.02
CA CYS A 175 7.77 42.40 -0.27
C CYS A 175 6.80 41.21 -0.33
N CYS A 176 5.68 41.30 0.38
CA CYS A 176 4.61 40.30 0.35
C CYS A 176 3.42 40.74 -0.51
N GLU A 177 3.20 42.03 -0.77
CA GLU A 177 2.01 42.49 -1.51
C GLU A 177 2.26 42.67 -3.02
N VAL A 178 3.50 42.94 -3.43
CA VAL A 178 3.81 43.37 -4.80
C VAL A 178 4.89 42.53 -5.46
N SER A 179 6.08 42.46 -4.87
CA SER A 179 7.21 41.70 -5.41
C SER A 179 8.38 41.67 -4.44
N TRP A 180 9.19 40.62 -4.50
CA TRP A 180 10.44 40.53 -3.75
C TRP A 180 11.61 41.17 -4.52
N ASP A 181 11.78 42.48 -4.34
CA ASP A 181 12.80 43.28 -5.04
C ASP A 181 14.12 43.43 -4.24
N ALA A 182 15.07 44.22 -4.77
CA ALA A 182 16.37 44.47 -4.13
C ALA A 182 16.26 45.02 -2.69
N ASN A 183 15.18 45.75 -2.36
CA ASN A 183 14.96 46.24 -1.00
C ASN A 183 14.48 45.13 -0.07
N CYS A 184 13.71 44.17 -0.58
CA CYS A 184 13.30 42.97 0.17
C CYS A 184 14.49 42.10 0.53
N VAL A 185 15.38 41.85 -0.43
CA VAL A 185 16.64 41.13 -0.20
C VAL A 185 17.53 41.86 0.81
N ALA A 186 17.71 43.19 0.65
CA ALA A 186 18.47 43.98 1.61
C ALA A 186 17.81 44.04 3.00
N GLY A 187 16.47 44.00 3.04
CA GLY A 187 15.66 44.00 4.26
C GLY A 187 15.93 42.81 5.16
N VAL A 188 16.32 41.66 4.59
CA VAL A 188 16.71 40.47 5.36
C VAL A 188 17.82 40.80 6.34
N ASP A 189 18.90 41.45 5.88
CA ASP A 189 20.04 41.87 6.71
C ASP A 189 19.73 43.11 7.57
N LEU A 190 19.09 44.12 6.96
CA LEU A 190 18.85 45.42 7.59
C LEU A 190 17.90 45.34 8.78
N HIS A 191 16.96 44.40 8.76
CA HIS A 191 15.97 44.21 9.82
C HIS A 191 16.27 43.02 10.74
N VAL A 192 17.43 42.38 10.56
CA VAL A 192 17.85 41.20 11.34
C VAL A 192 16.81 40.07 11.24
N CYS A 193 16.17 39.97 10.08
CA CYS A 193 15.16 38.96 9.75
C CYS A 193 15.78 37.64 9.29
N GLY A 194 17.05 37.71 8.93
CA GLY A 194 17.95 36.63 8.61
C GLY A 194 19.28 37.28 8.25
N THR A 195 20.14 36.54 7.57
CA THR A 195 21.25 37.15 6.88
C THR A 195 21.18 36.74 5.42
N CYS A 196 20.95 37.71 4.54
CA CYS A 196 21.37 37.63 3.15
C CYS A 196 22.80 38.16 3.03
N GLN A 197 23.63 37.72 3.98
CA GLN A 197 24.93 37.28 3.54
C GLN A 197 24.60 36.30 2.42
N GLU A 198 24.94 36.69 1.19
CA GLU A 198 25.26 35.70 0.18
C GLU A 198 25.97 34.61 0.96
N ASP A 199 25.45 33.39 0.91
CA ASP A 199 26.18 32.24 1.41
C ASP A 199 27.39 32.14 0.50
N THR A 200 28.32 33.07 0.71
CA THR A 200 29.53 33.26 -0.03
C THR A 200 30.36 32.16 0.54
N GLY A 201 30.11 30.99 -0.04
CA GLY A 201 30.78 29.77 0.31
C GLY A 201 32.25 30.11 0.39
N CYS A 202 32.89 29.62 1.44
CA CYS A 202 34.30 29.86 1.72
C CYS A 202 35.21 29.45 0.53
N CYS A 203 34.66 28.71 -0.43
CA CYS A 203 35.32 28.20 -1.63
C CYS A 203 35.34 29.19 -2.81
N THR A 204 34.69 30.35 -2.71
CA THR A 204 34.63 31.35 -3.78
C THR A 204 34.95 32.74 -3.25
N GLY A 205 35.72 33.52 -4.01
CA GLY A 205 36.11 34.85 -3.59
C GLY A 205 35.00 35.88 -3.77
N HIS A 206 34.81 36.77 -2.79
CA HIS A 206 33.83 37.83 -2.76
C HIS A 206 34.39 39.12 -2.14
N SER A 207 33.63 40.22 -2.28
CA SER A 207 34.10 41.56 -1.90
C SER A 207 33.80 41.93 -0.43
N THR A 208 33.19 41.02 0.33
CA THR A 208 32.85 41.18 1.75
C THR A 208 33.83 40.37 2.62
N PRO A 209 34.13 40.80 3.87
CA PRO A 209 34.97 40.02 4.78
C PRO A 209 34.23 38.80 5.37
N GLY A 210 34.99 37.76 5.74
CA GLY A 210 34.48 36.53 6.37
C GLY A 210 33.88 35.54 5.36
N CYS A 211 33.36 34.40 5.80
CA CYS A 211 32.63 33.47 4.93
C CYS A 211 31.56 32.69 5.70
N GLY A 212 30.62 32.04 5.02
CA GLY A 212 29.45 31.42 5.65
C GLY A 212 29.72 30.23 6.60
N ILE A 213 30.97 29.77 6.73
CA ILE A 213 31.34 28.61 7.54
C ILE A 213 32.28 29.05 8.66
N PRO A 214 31.81 29.11 9.93
CA PRO A 214 32.59 29.63 11.04
C PRO A 214 33.94 28.94 11.24
N ALA A 215 34.01 27.61 11.05
CA ALA A 215 35.26 26.86 11.17
C ALA A 215 36.27 27.20 10.05
N CYS A 216 35.78 27.48 8.83
CA CYS A 216 36.62 27.97 7.74
C CYS A 216 37.11 29.38 8.00
N GLU A 217 36.18 30.26 8.35
CA GLU A 217 36.47 31.65 8.65
C GLU A 217 37.51 31.72 9.75
N ASP A 218 37.30 31.05 10.89
CA ASP A 218 38.24 31.04 12.01
C ASP A 218 39.65 30.58 11.61
N CYS A 219 39.76 29.56 10.76
CA CYS A 219 41.05 29.08 10.30
C CYS A 219 41.74 30.07 9.35
N VAL A 220 41.02 30.57 8.34
CA VAL A 220 41.54 31.51 7.35
C VAL A 220 41.86 32.84 8.00
N CYS A 221 41.00 33.37 8.88
CA CYS A 221 41.26 34.59 9.65
C CYS A 221 42.51 34.48 10.51
N SER A 222 42.80 33.28 11.03
CA SER A 222 43.98 33.03 11.87
C SER A 222 45.29 33.05 11.07
N LEU A 223 45.22 32.78 9.76
CA LEU A 223 46.37 32.75 8.86
C LEU A 223 46.52 34.06 8.08
N GLU A 224 45.41 34.59 7.56
CA GLU A 224 45.31 35.80 6.76
C GLU A 224 44.17 36.71 7.29
N PRO A 225 44.48 37.62 8.25
CA PRO A 225 43.49 38.53 8.84
C PRO A 225 42.77 39.43 7.83
N PHE A 226 43.39 39.68 6.67
CA PHE A 226 42.79 40.46 5.59
C PHE A 226 41.45 39.88 5.11
N CYS A 227 41.32 38.54 5.12
CA CYS A 227 40.12 37.83 4.71
C CYS A 227 38.89 38.17 5.56
N CYS A 228 39.10 38.61 6.80
CA CYS A 228 38.04 38.85 7.78
C CYS A 228 37.91 40.32 8.16
N GLU A 229 38.87 41.15 7.75
CA GLU A 229 38.84 42.60 7.97
C GLU A 229 38.52 43.40 6.71
N VAL A 230 38.80 42.87 5.52
CA VAL A 230 38.73 43.63 4.26
C VAL A 230 37.87 42.95 3.21
N ALA A 231 38.24 41.76 2.76
CA ALA A 231 37.49 41.00 1.74
C ALA A 231 37.97 39.55 1.68
N TRP A 232 37.05 38.64 1.39
CA TRP A 232 37.35 37.23 1.14
C TRP A 232 37.72 37.00 -0.32
N ASP A 233 38.93 37.37 -0.76
CA ASP A 233 39.31 37.29 -2.17
C ASP A 233 39.91 35.92 -2.59
N ALA A 234 40.47 35.85 -3.81
CA ALA A 234 41.05 34.61 -4.34
C ALA A 234 42.21 34.07 -3.49
N GLU A 235 42.91 34.92 -2.73
CA GLU A 235 43.96 34.50 -1.82
C GLU A 235 43.36 33.81 -0.58
N CYS A 236 42.23 34.32 -0.07
CA CYS A 236 41.47 33.69 1.01
C CYS A 236 41.00 32.28 0.62
N VAL A 237 40.48 32.12 -0.60
CA VAL A 237 40.11 30.81 -1.16
C VAL A 237 41.32 29.89 -1.33
N PHE A 238 42.49 30.44 -1.67
CA PHE A 238 43.73 29.66 -1.75
C PHE A 238 44.16 29.14 -0.37
N VAL A 239 44.04 29.96 0.68
CA VAL A 239 44.32 29.54 2.06
C VAL A 239 43.34 28.45 2.52
N VAL A 240 42.07 28.56 2.16
CA VAL A 240 41.04 27.53 2.39
C VAL A 240 41.46 26.17 1.80
N ALA A 241 41.95 26.17 0.55
CA ALA A 241 42.32 24.94 -0.16
C ALA A 241 43.65 24.33 0.29
N GLY A 242 44.56 25.12 0.87
CA GLY A 242 45.92 24.68 1.17
C GLY A 242 46.25 24.44 2.65
N ALA A 243 45.82 25.31 3.55
CA ALA A 243 46.31 25.33 4.94
C ALA A 243 45.26 24.97 5.99
N CYS A 244 43.98 25.03 5.62
CA CYS A 244 42.83 24.84 6.52
C CYS A 244 42.13 23.47 6.36
N GLU A 245 42.86 22.43 5.93
CA GLU A 245 42.32 21.08 5.72
C GLU A 245 41.55 20.56 6.94
N GLY A 246 40.30 20.12 6.73
CA GLY A 246 39.42 19.54 7.75
C GLY A 246 38.47 20.52 8.46
N ALA A 247 38.76 21.83 8.43
CA ALA A 247 37.84 22.86 8.94
C ALA A 247 36.84 23.37 7.89
N CYS A 248 37.09 23.03 6.61
CA CYS A 248 36.35 23.51 5.46
C CYS A 248 35.79 22.40 4.56
N PRO A 249 34.49 22.44 4.18
CA PRO A 249 33.90 21.54 3.18
C PRO A 249 34.45 21.76 1.77
N CYS A 250 35.16 22.86 1.53
CA CYS A 250 35.81 23.17 0.25
C CYS A 250 37.03 22.29 -0.05
N ALA A 251 37.47 21.47 0.91
CA ALA A 251 38.50 20.48 0.68
C ALA A 251 37.91 19.31 -0.13
N LYS A 252 38.19 19.37 -1.44
CA LYS A 252 37.99 18.37 -2.50
C LYS A 252 36.64 18.37 -3.22
N ASP A 253 36.55 19.24 -4.22
CA ASP A 253 35.84 18.93 -5.48
C ASP A 253 36.61 19.44 -6.72
N ASN A 254 37.93 19.67 -6.64
CA ASN A 254 38.77 19.95 -7.83
C ASN A 254 39.16 18.65 -8.57
N ALA A 255 38.21 17.75 -8.74
CA ALA A 255 38.45 16.46 -9.38
C ALA A 255 38.91 16.64 -10.83
N CYS A 256 40.08 16.09 -11.19
CA CYS A 256 40.61 16.19 -12.57
C CYS A 256 39.65 15.65 -13.64
N CYS A 257 38.70 14.81 -13.23
CA CYS A 257 37.72 14.15 -14.09
C CYS A 257 36.48 14.96 -14.45
N LYS A 258 36.24 16.09 -13.78
CA LYS A 258 35.07 16.93 -14.02
C LYS A 258 35.45 18.38 -14.17
N PRO A 259 34.74 19.15 -15.01
CA PRO A 259 34.97 20.57 -15.10
C PRO A 259 34.64 21.25 -13.77
N HIS A 260 35.49 22.18 -13.32
CA HIS A 260 35.27 22.97 -12.12
C HIS A 260 35.85 24.39 -12.27
N GLY A 261 35.39 25.30 -11.42
CA GLY A 261 35.72 26.74 -11.53
C GLY A 261 37.13 27.13 -11.07
N VAL A 262 37.81 26.26 -10.32
CA VAL A 262 39.16 26.54 -9.78
C VAL A 262 40.26 26.06 -10.74
N PRO A 263 41.45 26.70 -10.76
CA PRO A 263 42.60 26.23 -11.52
C PRO A 263 43.25 24.98 -10.94
N GLY A 264 43.91 24.19 -11.79
CA GLY A 264 44.58 22.95 -11.39
C GLY A 264 43.58 21.82 -11.09
N CYS A 265 44.04 20.69 -10.57
CA CYS A 265 43.13 19.63 -10.14
C CYS A 265 43.73 18.82 -8.98
N ASN A 266 42.98 17.90 -8.39
CA ASN A 266 43.37 17.20 -7.16
C ASN A 266 44.49 16.15 -7.32
N ASP A 267 44.88 15.80 -8.54
CA ASP A 267 46.02 14.93 -8.83
C ASP A 267 47.16 15.77 -9.41
N SER A 268 48.23 15.92 -8.61
CA SER A 268 49.37 16.76 -8.97
C SER A 268 50.16 16.26 -10.19
N ASN A 269 50.09 14.96 -10.53
CA ASN A 269 50.75 14.43 -11.73
C ASN A 269 49.94 14.74 -12.98
N ILE A 270 48.62 14.61 -12.89
CA ILE A 270 47.70 14.93 -13.97
C ILE A 270 47.65 16.44 -14.17
N GLU A 271 47.56 17.22 -13.10
CA GLU A 271 47.66 18.67 -13.14
C GLU A 271 48.97 19.08 -13.81
N ALA A 272 50.13 18.57 -13.37
CA ALA A 272 51.41 18.91 -13.97
C ALA A 272 51.47 18.54 -15.47
N CYS A 273 50.90 17.41 -15.88
CA CYS A 273 50.84 17.02 -17.29
C CYS A 273 49.94 17.97 -18.11
N VAL A 274 48.70 18.18 -17.66
CA VAL A 274 47.73 19.05 -18.34
C VAL A 274 48.27 20.48 -18.40
N CYS A 275 48.88 20.95 -17.32
CA CYS A 275 49.55 22.24 -17.23
C CYS A 275 50.68 22.44 -18.23
N ASN A 276 51.43 21.38 -18.54
CA ASN A 276 52.50 21.43 -19.53
C ASN A 276 51.96 21.44 -20.97
N LEU A 277 50.79 20.85 -21.21
CA LEU A 277 50.15 20.81 -22.52
C LEU A 277 49.32 22.08 -22.78
N GLU A 278 48.56 22.51 -21.79
CA GLU A 278 47.68 23.67 -21.82
C GLU A 278 47.82 24.50 -20.53
N PRO A 279 48.70 25.52 -20.53
CA PRO A 279 48.96 26.33 -19.33
C PRO A 279 47.74 27.06 -18.76
N ILE A 280 46.69 27.28 -19.57
CA ILE A 280 45.48 27.95 -19.09
C ILE A 280 44.71 27.11 -18.07
N CYS A 281 44.90 25.78 -18.02
CA CYS A 281 44.29 24.91 -17.02
C CYS A 281 44.91 25.06 -15.60
N CYS A 282 46.07 25.70 -15.46
CA CYS A 282 46.73 25.97 -14.16
C CYS A 282 46.42 27.36 -13.59
N PHE A 283 45.96 28.27 -14.45
CA PHE A 283 45.75 29.67 -14.08
C PHE A 283 44.31 30.16 -14.35
N GLY A 284 43.51 29.34 -15.04
CA GLY A 284 42.10 29.58 -15.34
C GLY A 284 41.25 28.37 -14.94
N PRO A 285 39.92 28.42 -15.17
CA PRO A 285 39.02 27.36 -14.73
C PRO A 285 39.32 26.04 -15.43
N TRP A 286 39.32 24.95 -14.67
CA TRP A 286 39.44 23.58 -15.18
C TRP A 286 38.18 23.21 -15.97
N ASN A 287 38.14 23.53 -17.25
CA ASN A 287 36.97 23.34 -18.10
C ASN A 287 36.99 21.97 -18.80
N SER A 288 36.00 21.69 -19.66
CA SER A 288 35.93 20.41 -20.39
C SER A 288 37.16 20.14 -21.27
N ALA A 289 37.84 21.17 -21.79
CA ALA A 289 39.07 20.98 -22.54
C ALA A 289 40.21 20.49 -21.64
N CYS A 290 40.33 21.01 -20.41
CA CYS A 290 41.29 20.53 -19.42
C CYS A 290 41.03 19.06 -19.04
N VAL A 291 39.76 18.69 -18.88
CA VAL A 291 39.34 17.29 -18.61
C VAL A 291 39.64 16.38 -19.81
N ASP A 292 39.42 16.84 -21.04
CA ASP A 292 39.71 16.07 -22.24
C ASP A 292 41.22 15.81 -22.38
N ILE A 293 42.05 16.85 -22.24
CA ILE A 293 43.53 16.72 -22.22
C ILE A 293 43.96 15.77 -21.11
N ALA A 294 43.35 15.89 -19.93
CA ALA A 294 43.63 14.99 -18.83
C ALA A 294 43.39 13.53 -19.25
N LYS A 295 42.24 13.23 -19.85
CA LYS A 295 41.83 11.87 -20.27
C LYS A 295 42.64 11.33 -21.44
N THR A 296 42.86 12.13 -22.47
CA THR A 296 43.44 11.66 -23.74
C THR A 296 44.94 11.71 -23.78
N ASP A 297 45.54 12.79 -23.26
CA ASP A 297 46.95 13.09 -23.44
C ASP A 297 47.77 12.88 -22.17
N CYS A 298 47.12 12.99 -21.00
CA CYS A 298 47.73 12.71 -19.70
C CYS A 298 47.33 11.35 -19.11
N LEU A 299 46.59 10.54 -19.88
CA LEU A 299 46.17 9.18 -19.52
C LEU A 299 45.38 9.11 -18.20
N LEU A 300 44.67 10.19 -17.85
CA LEU A 300 43.74 10.19 -16.72
C LEU A 300 42.59 9.22 -17.03
N THR A 301 42.56 8.10 -16.33
CA THR A 301 41.41 7.21 -16.34
C THR A 301 40.36 7.76 -15.40
N CYS A 302 39.37 8.44 -15.97
CA CYS A 302 38.17 8.84 -15.26
C CYS A 302 37.16 7.72 -15.33
N ASP A 303 37.30 6.77 -14.42
CA ASP A 303 36.28 5.79 -14.21
C ASP A 303 35.24 6.38 -13.26
N GLU A 304 34.10 6.80 -13.78
CA GLU A 304 32.94 7.15 -12.96
C GLU A 304 32.35 5.90 -12.27
N ASN A 305 32.93 4.71 -12.52
CA ASN A 305 32.55 3.43 -11.94
C ASN A 305 33.74 2.74 -11.24
N LEU A 306 34.54 3.45 -10.43
CA LEU A 306 35.60 2.80 -9.65
C LEU A 306 35.02 1.93 -8.52
N ASN A 307 34.66 0.69 -8.86
CA ASN A 307 34.08 -0.29 -7.97
C ASN A 307 35.06 -0.64 -6.83
N CYS A 308 34.68 -0.35 -5.59
CA CYS A 308 35.44 -0.71 -4.38
C CYS A 308 35.66 -2.22 -4.21
N CYS A 309 34.90 -3.04 -4.94
CA CYS A 309 34.99 -4.50 -4.95
C CYS A 309 35.95 -5.05 -6.03
N ALA A 310 36.64 -4.19 -6.79
CA ALA A 310 37.55 -4.62 -7.85
C ALA A 310 38.91 -3.94 -7.72
N PRO A 311 40.02 -4.64 -8.03
CA PRO A 311 41.34 -4.05 -7.94
C PRO A 311 41.53 -3.00 -9.04
N SER A 312 42.14 -1.88 -8.68
CA SER A 312 42.51 -0.78 -9.54
C SER A 312 43.96 -0.35 -9.30
N ALA A 313 44.63 0.10 -10.36
CA ALA A 313 45.96 0.70 -10.27
C ALA A 313 45.92 2.12 -9.64
N ILE A 314 44.72 2.65 -9.36
CA ILE A 314 44.50 3.96 -8.77
C ILE A 314 44.25 3.78 -7.27
N PRO A 315 44.83 4.61 -6.37
CA PRO A 315 44.51 4.58 -4.95
C PRO A 315 43.06 5.03 -4.66
N GLY A 316 42.40 4.36 -3.72
CA GLY A 316 41.03 4.66 -3.31
C GLY A 316 39.94 4.02 -4.19
N CYS A 317 38.67 4.27 -3.84
CA CYS A 317 37.52 3.71 -4.54
C CYS A 317 36.30 4.65 -4.50
N ALA A 318 35.26 4.41 -5.31
CA ALA A 318 34.16 5.35 -5.51
C ALA A 318 33.24 5.56 -4.29
N GLN A 319 33.27 4.69 -3.28
CA GLN A 319 32.41 4.81 -2.10
C GLN A 319 33.20 5.39 -0.91
N PRO A 320 32.88 6.61 -0.43
CA PRO A 320 33.63 7.27 0.63
C PRO A 320 33.66 6.46 1.93
N ASN A 321 32.55 5.82 2.29
CA ASN A 321 32.45 4.99 3.48
C ASN A 321 33.36 3.76 3.38
N CYS A 322 33.44 3.16 2.19
CA CYS A 322 34.29 2.01 1.96
C CYS A 322 35.77 2.38 1.96
N GLN A 323 36.12 3.40 1.19
CA GLN A 323 37.47 3.94 1.13
C GLN A 323 37.95 4.29 2.54
N ASN A 324 37.18 5.04 3.32
CA ASN A 324 37.59 5.47 4.67
C ASN A 324 37.88 4.28 5.60
N CYS A 325 37.09 3.22 5.52
CA CYS A 325 37.33 2.02 6.32
C CYS A 325 38.59 1.27 5.85
N VAL A 326 38.73 1.03 4.54
CA VAL A 326 39.89 0.32 3.97
C VAL A 326 41.18 1.09 4.22
N CYS A 327 41.18 2.42 4.02
CA CYS A 327 42.33 3.27 4.31
C CYS A 327 42.74 3.22 5.78
N ALA A 328 41.78 3.01 6.69
CA ALA A 328 42.05 2.93 8.13
C ALA A 328 42.71 1.60 8.52
N VAL A 329 42.46 0.54 7.74
CA VAL A 329 43.09 -0.78 7.93
C VAL A 329 44.44 -0.83 7.23
N ASP A 330 44.50 -0.41 5.96
CA ASP A 330 45.72 -0.30 5.18
C ASP A 330 45.77 1.02 4.39
N SER A 331 46.66 1.91 4.85
CA SER A 331 46.90 3.20 4.21
C SER A 331 47.44 3.10 2.77
N LEU A 332 48.06 1.98 2.38
CA LEU A 332 48.60 1.77 1.03
C LEU A 332 47.48 1.70 -0.01
N CYS A 333 46.29 1.24 0.37
CA CYS A 333 45.10 1.22 -0.48
C CYS A 333 44.68 2.60 -0.99
N CYS A 334 45.03 3.64 -0.23
CA CYS A 334 44.67 5.02 -0.52
C CYS A 334 45.88 5.90 -0.86
N ALA A 335 47.09 5.34 -0.76
CA ALA A 335 48.34 6.03 -1.07
C ALA A 335 49.06 5.49 -2.32
N VAL A 336 48.84 4.23 -2.69
CA VAL A 336 49.60 3.55 -3.74
C VAL A 336 48.70 2.97 -4.82
N ALA A 337 47.79 2.07 -4.48
CA ALA A 337 46.84 1.47 -5.41
C ALA A 337 45.75 0.72 -4.63
N TRP A 338 44.55 0.63 -5.20
CA TRP A 338 43.48 -0.22 -4.68
C TRP A 338 43.67 -1.66 -5.19
N ASP A 339 44.63 -2.42 -4.67
CA ASP A 339 44.93 -3.76 -5.18
C ASP A 339 44.04 -4.87 -4.60
N ASN A 340 44.37 -6.14 -4.88
CA ASN A 340 43.59 -7.29 -4.39
C ASN A 340 43.52 -7.34 -2.86
N GLU A 341 44.55 -6.85 -2.16
CA GLU A 341 44.57 -6.84 -0.70
C GLU A 341 43.58 -5.79 -0.17
N CYS A 342 43.47 -4.65 -0.85
CA CYS A 342 42.47 -3.61 -0.57
C CYS A 342 41.04 -4.08 -0.78
N VAL A 343 40.79 -4.85 -1.85
CA VAL A 343 39.48 -5.47 -2.11
C VAL A 343 39.14 -6.50 -1.02
N GLN A 344 40.12 -7.28 -0.56
CA GLN A 344 39.91 -8.23 0.55
C GLN A 344 39.58 -7.51 1.85
N ILE A 345 40.28 -6.42 2.18
CA ILE A 345 39.98 -5.58 3.34
C ILE A 345 38.59 -4.97 3.22
N ALA A 346 38.23 -4.48 2.02
CA ALA A 346 36.92 -3.91 1.71
C ALA A 346 35.79 -4.90 2.02
N GLY A 347 35.96 -6.17 1.67
CA GLY A 347 34.92 -7.18 1.86
C GLY A 347 34.95 -7.94 3.18
N SER A 348 36.11 -8.20 3.77
CA SER A 348 36.19 -8.98 5.02
C SER A 348 36.09 -8.10 6.27
N THR A 349 36.77 -6.95 6.27
CA THR A 349 36.92 -6.11 7.48
C THR A 349 35.91 -4.96 7.46
N CYS A 350 35.65 -4.42 6.28
CA CYS A 350 34.80 -3.25 6.08
C CYS A 350 33.41 -3.59 5.52
N GLY A 351 33.08 -4.88 5.39
CA GLY A 351 32.01 -5.37 4.53
C GLY A 351 30.63 -4.77 4.72
N VAL A 352 30.22 -4.51 5.97
CA VAL A 352 28.92 -3.88 6.29
C VAL A 352 28.83 -2.42 5.82
N THR A 353 29.96 -1.71 5.85
CA THR A 353 30.08 -0.29 5.49
C THR A 353 30.31 -0.09 4.00
N CYS A 354 30.93 -1.07 3.37
CA CYS A 354 31.45 -1.00 2.02
C CYS A 354 30.43 -1.40 0.95
N GLY A 355 29.40 -2.18 1.28
CA GLY A 355 28.63 -2.93 0.27
C GLY A 355 29.47 -3.90 -0.57
N CYS A 356 30.80 -3.84 -0.43
CA CYS A 356 31.80 -4.81 -0.86
C CYS A 356 31.99 -5.92 0.15
N GLY A 357 31.28 -5.89 1.29
CA GLY A 357 31.08 -7.11 2.06
C GLY A 357 30.81 -8.15 1.02
N PHE A 358 31.69 -9.15 0.95
CA PHE A 358 31.50 -10.26 0.06
C PHE A 358 30.14 -10.80 0.48
N THR A 359 29.09 -10.30 -0.14
CA THR A 359 27.96 -11.07 -0.59
C THR A 359 28.57 -11.89 -1.70
N ASP A 360 29.50 -12.76 -1.30
CA ASP A 360 29.70 -14.04 -1.92
C ASP A 360 28.38 -14.78 -1.61
N ASP A 361 27.28 -14.23 -2.15
CA ASP A 361 25.95 -14.76 -2.03
C ASP A 361 26.13 -16.18 -2.52
N CYS A 362 25.94 -17.12 -1.62
CA CYS A 362 26.18 -18.53 -1.89
C CYS A 362 25.40 -19.05 -3.11
N CYS A 363 24.45 -18.25 -3.59
CA CYS A 363 23.60 -18.46 -4.75
C CYS A 363 24.14 -17.86 -6.05
N THR A 364 25.33 -17.26 -6.07
CA THR A 364 25.95 -16.64 -7.25
C THR A 364 27.37 -17.10 -7.48
N ILE A 365 27.80 -17.17 -8.74
CA ILE A 365 29.16 -17.63 -9.11
C ILE A 365 30.14 -16.49 -8.85
N HIS A 366 31.24 -16.78 -8.15
CA HIS A 366 32.29 -15.80 -7.92
C HIS A 366 33.69 -16.45 -7.89
N PRO A 367 34.74 -15.69 -8.23
CA PRO A 367 36.09 -16.24 -8.41
C PRO A 367 36.82 -16.53 -7.09
N THR A 368 36.25 -16.19 -5.94
CA THR A 368 36.79 -16.45 -4.59
C THR A 368 36.26 -17.79 -4.05
N PRO A 369 37.03 -18.57 -3.28
CA PRO A 369 36.51 -19.73 -2.55
C PRO A 369 35.72 -19.32 -1.30
N GLY A 370 34.73 -20.11 -0.91
CA GLY A 370 33.84 -19.88 0.24
C GLY A 370 32.60 -19.07 -0.14
N CYS A 371 31.67 -18.83 0.79
CA CYS A 371 30.54 -17.93 0.56
C CYS A 371 30.14 -17.20 1.85
N ASP A 372 29.17 -16.27 1.79
CA ASP A 372 28.84 -15.34 2.88
C ASP A 372 27.99 -15.96 4.00
N ASP A 373 27.26 -17.02 3.70
CA ASP A 373 26.54 -17.84 4.67
C ASP A 373 27.40 -19.02 5.14
N THR A 374 27.80 -19.00 6.42
CA THR A 374 28.66 -20.04 7.00
C THR A 374 28.03 -21.43 7.06
N ASP A 375 26.71 -21.53 7.17
CA ASP A 375 25.99 -22.81 7.18
C ASP A 375 25.91 -23.37 5.75
N CYS A 376 25.67 -22.49 4.77
CA CYS A 376 25.74 -22.84 3.35
C CYS A 376 27.15 -23.26 2.92
N GLU A 377 28.15 -22.43 3.23
CA GLU A 377 29.56 -22.69 2.95
C GLU A 377 29.94 -24.05 3.55
N SER A 378 29.67 -24.28 4.83
CA SER A 378 30.01 -25.55 5.47
C SER A 378 29.32 -26.76 4.82
N CYS A 379 28.11 -26.60 4.28
CA CYS A 379 27.44 -27.66 3.55
C CYS A 379 28.10 -27.91 2.18
N VAL A 380 28.28 -26.86 1.37
CA VAL A 380 28.86 -26.95 0.02
C VAL A 380 30.31 -27.42 0.08
N CYS A 381 31.13 -26.91 1.00
CA CYS A 381 32.48 -27.41 1.29
C CYS A 381 32.48 -28.90 1.64
N GLY A 382 31.41 -29.37 2.30
CA GLY A 382 31.25 -30.77 2.68
C GLY A 382 30.97 -31.69 1.49
N HIS A 383 30.43 -31.14 0.39
CA HIS A 383 30.20 -31.83 -0.87
C HIS A 383 31.41 -31.72 -1.81
N ASP A 384 31.98 -30.52 -1.96
CA ASP A 384 33.16 -30.26 -2.76
C ASP A 384 34.14 -29.30 -2.05
N GLU A 385 35.28 -29.82 -1.64
CA GLU A 385 36.35 -29.05 -0.97
C GLU A 385 36.95 -27.97 -1.88
N LEU A 386 36.81 -28.11 -3.21
CA LEU A 386 37.29 -27.11 -4.17
C LEU A 386 36.52 -25.79 -4.08
N CYS A 387 35.25 -25.83 -3.67
CA CYS A 387 34.44 -24.63 -3.43
C CYS A 387 35.02 -23.73 -2.35
N CYS A 388 35.81 -24.29 -1.43
CA CYS A 388 36.34 -23.57 -0.27
C CYS A 388 37.85 -23.42 -0.29
N THR A 389 38.50 -23.94 -1.34
CA THR A 389 39.95 -23.89 -1.50
C THR A 389 40.42 -23.34 -2.84
N THR A 390 39.56 -23.28 -3.85
CA THR A 390 39.95 -22.84 -5.20
C THR A 390 39.12 -21.68 -5.73
N LEU A 391 37.81 -21.85 -5.87
CA LEU A 391 36.87 -20.84 -6.37
C LEU A 391 35.44 -21.33 -6.18
N TRP A 392 34.47 -20.42 -6.07
CA TRP A 392 33.05 -20.71 -5.97
C TRP A 392 32.40 -20.65 -7.36
N ASP A 393 32.57 -21.72 -8.13
CA ASP A 393 32.03 -21.83 -9.49
C ASP A 393 30.55 -22.26 -9.54
N GLU A 394 30.08 -22.47 -10.76
CA GLU A 394 28.79 -23.05 -11.11
C GLU A 394 28.49 -24.36 -10.35
N GLY A 395 29.51 -25.18 -10.06
CA GLY A 395 29.34 -26.40 -9.27
C GLY A 395 28.99 -26.09 -7.81
N CYS A 396 29.62 -25.09 -7.22
CA CYS A 396 29.39 -24.66 -5.83
C CYS A 396 28.00 -24.06 -5.65
N VAL A 397 27.60 -23.18 -6.57
CA VAL A 397 26.25 -22.61 -6.62
C VAL A 397 25.20 -23.71 -6.86
N GLY A 398 25.48 -24.66 -7.76
CA GLY A 398 24.59 -25.79 -8.04
C GLY A 398 24.35 -26.68 -6.82
N LEU A 399 25.38 -26.90 -5.98
CA LEU A 399 25.24 -27.60 -4.71
C LEU A 399 24.37 -26.83 -3.71
N GLY A 400 24.47 -25.49 -3.68
CA GLY A 400 23.59 -24.61 -2.91
C GLY A 400 22.11 -24.75 -3.27
N TYR A 401 21.79 -24.97 -4.55
CA TYR A 401 20.42 -25.13 -5.05
C TYR A 401 19.83 -26.55 -4.96
N THR A 402 20.65 -27.57 -4.70
CA THR A 402 20.20 -28.97 -4.75
C THR A 402 20.39 -29.69 -3.43
N ASP A 403 21.64 -29.86 -3.01
CA ASP A 403 22.01 -30.67 -1.86
C ASP A 403 22.06 -29.87 -0.55
N CYS A 404 22.29 -28.55 -0.64
CA CYS A 404 22.47 -27.64 0.49
C CYS A 404 21.34 -26.61 0.67
N VAL A 405 20.17 -26.81 0.02
CA VAL A 405 19.04 -25.86 -0.03
C VAL A 405 18.59 -25.35 1.34
N LEU A 406 18.50 -26.24 2.34
CA LEU A 406 18.06 -25.88 3.69
C LEU A 406 19.07 -25.03 4.46
N SER A 407 20.34 -25.08 4.07
CA SER A 407 21.44 -24.32 4.67
C SER A 407 21.73 -23.03 3.91
N CYS A 408 21.47 -22.98 2.61
CA CYS A 408 21.81 -21.83 1.77
C CYS A 408 20.68 -20.82 1.59
N GLY A 409 19.42 -21.20 1.79
CA GLY A 409 18.28 -20.29 1.64
C GLY A 409 18.15 -19.67 0.24
N CYS A 410 18.87 -20.20 -0.75
CA CYS A 410 18.94 -19.62 -2.08
C CYS A 410 17.55 -19.55 -2.71
N PRO A 411 17.04 -18.35 -3.04
CA PRO A 411 15.77 -18.23 -3.71
C PRO A 411 15.88 -18.94 -5.07
N PRO A 412 14.94 -19.85 -5.40
CA PRO A 412 14.96 -20.49 -6.71
C PRO A 412 14.96 -19.41 -7.82
N PRO A 413 15.65 -19.64 -8.94
CA PRO A 413 15.82 -18.66 -10.01
C PRO A 413 14.46 -18.08 -10.43
N VAL A 414 14.35 -16.74 -10.46
CA VAL A 414 13.09 -16.00 -10.66
C VAL A 414 12.68 -15.78 -12.12
N SER A 415 13.29 -16.46 -13.11
CA SER A 415 12.92 -16.32 -14.52
C SER A 415 11.85 -17.31 -14.98
N ASP A 416 10.90 -16.86 -15.81
CA ASP A 416 9.90 -17.73 -16.44
C ASP A 416 10.57 -18.80 -17.34
N CYS A 417 10.37 -20.07 -16.99
CA CYS A 417 10.91 -21.25 -17.68
C CYS A 417 10.60 -21.31 -19.19
N CYS A 418 9.56 -20.61 -19.62
CA CYS A 418 8.91 -20.87 -20.90
C CYS A 418 9.09 -19.71 -21.87
N THR A 419 9.52 -18.55 -21.38
CA THR A 419 9.70 -17.35 -22.19
C THR A 419 11.08 -16.74 -22.04
N THR A 420 11.77 -17.01 -20.92
CA THR A 420 12.98 -16.30 -20.57
C THR A 420 14.15 -17.26 -20.53
N ALA A 421 15.06 -17.13 -21.50
CA ALA A 421 16.37 -17.73 -21.43
C ALA A 421 17.24 -16.94 -20.46
N THR A 422 17.99 -17.61 -19.61
CA THR A 422 18.96 -17.00 -18.69
C THR A 422 20.32 -17.69 -18.80
N GLN A 423 21.34 -16.97 -18.37
CA GLN A 423 22.69 -17.54 -18.21
C GLN A 423 22.86 -18.25 -16.86
N GLN A 424 21.76 -18.47 -16.12
CA GLN A 424 21.76 -19.15 -14.84
C GLN A 424 21.12 -20.54 -14.99
N PRO A 425 21.53 -21.55 -14.21
CA PRO A 425 20.89 -22.86 -14.22
C PRO A 425 19.46 -22.80 -13.63
N GLY A 426 18.49 -23.45 -14.29
CA GLY A 426 17.10 -23.54 -13.80
C GLY A 426 16.21 -22.31 -14.08
N CYS A 427 14.96 -22.36 -13.60
CA CYS A 427 13.90 -21.36 -13.83
C CYS A 427 12.76 -21.43 -12.77
N ASN A 428 11.77 -20.50 -12.79
CA ASN A 428 10.87 -20.22 -11.64
C ASN A 428 9.54 -21.00 -11.58
N SER A 429 9.10 -21.71 -12.62
CA SER A 429 7.70 -22.16 -12.68
C SER A 429 7.47 -23.43 -11.83
N GLU A 430 6.97 -23.26 -10.61
CA GLU A 430 6.38 -24.28 -9.71
C GLU A 430 6.94 -25.73 -9.84
N GLY A 431 8.26 -25.88 -9.98
CA GLY A 431 9.01 -27.14 -10.06
C GLY A 431 8.78 -28.01 -11.30
N LEU A 432 7.58 -28.08 -11.87
CA LEU A 432 7.23 -29.08 -12.88
C LEU A 432 7.94 -28.89 -14.24
N CYS A 433 8.22 -27.65 -14.63
CA CYS A 433 8.84 -27.36 -15.94
C CYS A 433 10.33 -27.62 -15.88
N GLN A 434 10.97 -27.02 -14.87
CA GLN A 434 12.36 -27.28 -14.56
C GLN A 434 12.61 -28.77 -14.41
N GLU A 435 11.88 -29.49 -13.54
CA GLU A 435 12.08 -30.93 -13.35
C GLU A 435 11.96 -31.76 -14.63
N CYS A 436 11.05 -31.39 -15.53
CA CYS A 436 10.85 -32.08 -16.80
C CYS A 436 12.03 -31.82 -17.74
N VAL A 437 12.44 -30.55 -17.90
CA VAL A 437 13.55 -30.15 -18.76
C VAL A 437 14.87 -30.71 -18.20
N CYS A 438 15.12 -30.65 -16.88
CA CYS A 438 16.31 -31.24 -16.25
C CYS A 438 16.46 -32.74 -16.54
N LYS A 439 15.34 -33.47 -16.67
CA LYS A 439 15.35 -34.91 -16.99
C LYS A 439 15.64 -35.19 -18.46
N LEU A 440 15.32 -34.24 -19.34
CA LEU A 440 15.55 -34.35 -20.79
C LEU A 440 16.93 -33.82 -21.19
N ASP A 441 17.33 -32.69 -20.61
CA ASP A 441 18.65 -32.09 -20.75
C ASP A 441 19.14 -31.56 -19.39
N PRO A 442 20.06 -32.31 -18.74
CA PRO A 442 20.66 -31.90 -17.46
C PRO A 442 21.43 -30.56 -17.53
N ASN A 443 21.87 -30.12 -18.70
CA ASN A 443 22.60 -28.86 -18.83
C ASN A 443 21.70 -27.66 -18.56
N CYS A 444 20.39 -27.77 -18.79
CA CYS A 444 19.45 -26.71 -18.46
C CYS A 444 19.37 -26.39 -16.96
N CYS A 445 19.77 -27.34 -16.12
CA CYS A 445 19.70 -27.22 -14.65
C CYS A 445 21.07 -27.21 -13.97
N ASN A 446 22.14 -27.51 -14.72
CA ASN A 446 23.50 -27.53 -14.22
C ASN A 446 24.42 -26.49 -14.89
N ILE A 447 24.00 -25.93 -16.03
CA ILE A 447 24.81 -25.00 -16.83
C ILE A 447 24.06 -23.69 -17.06
N ALA A 448 23.03 -23.69 -17.90
CA ALA A 448 22.25 -22.49 -18.16
C ALA A 448 20.87 -22.84 -18.71
N TRP A 449 19.86 -22.08 -18.31
CA TRP A 449 18.54 -22.14 -18.92
C TRP A 449 18.51 -21.32 -20.22
N ASP A 450 19.20 -21.78 -21.26
CA ASP A 450 19.38 -21.03 -22.51
C ASP A 450 18.17 -21.10 -23.49
N GLU A 451 18.31 -20.54 -24.69
CA GLU A 451 17.25 -20.57 -25.72
C GLU A 451 16.85 -22.00 -26.11
N GLU A 452 17.77 -22.96 -26.05
CA GLU A 452 17.49 -24.36 -26.35
C GLU A 452 16.68 -25.01 -25.21
N CYS A 453 16.96 -24.64 -23.96
CA CYS A 453 16.16 -25.03 -22.79
C CYS A 453 14.74 -24.47 -22.84
N VAL A 454 14.55 -23.23 -23.27
CA VAL A 454 13.22 -22.63 -23.48
C VAL A 454 12.47 -23.34 -24.63
N VAL A 455 13.16 -23.69 -25.71
CA VAL A 455 12.57 -24.47 -26.81
C VAL A 455 12.19 -25.88 -26.34
N LEU A 456 13.04 -26.53 -25.53
CA LEU A 456 12.78 -27.86 -24.99
C LEU A 456 11.64 -27.85 -23.97
N ALA A 457 11.57 -26.82 -23.12
CA ALA A 457 10.48 -26.55 -22.19
C ALA A 457 9.13 -26.47 -22.92
N ASN A 458 9.07 -25.65 -23.98
CA ASN A 458 7.88 -25.45 -24.80
C ASN A 458 7.53 -26.64 -25.69
N ALA A 459 8.50 -27.47 -26.09
CA ALA A 459 8.26 -28.59 -27.00
C ALA A 459 7.94 -29.92 -26.29
N ALA A 460 8.51 -30.14 -25.10
CA ALA A 460 8.47 -31.44 -24.42
C ALA A 460 7.86 -31.40 -23.02
N CYS A 461 7.76 -30.22 -22.39
CA CYS A 461 7.33 -30.04 -21.00
C CYS A 461 6.07 -29.16 -20.85
N THR A 462 5.29 -29.03 -21.93
CA THR A 462 4.14 -28.11 -22.15
C THR A 462 3.09 -28.00 -21.03
N THR A 463 2.94 -28.98 -20.16
CA THR A 463 2.02 -28.91 -19.01
C THR A 463 2.50 -27.98 -17.90
N ALA A 464 3.80 -27.71 -17.83
CA ALA A 464 4.39 -26.88 -16.80
C ALA A 464 4.69 -25.44 -17.25
N CYS A 465 4.48 -25.16 -18.53
CA CYS A 465 4.60 -23.84 -19.14
C CYS A 465 3.27 -23.09 -19.28
N ALA A 466 2.22 -23.52 -18.59
CA ALA A 466 0.89 -22.97 -18.79
C ALA A 466 0.49 -22.00 -17.67
N CYS A 467 0.50 -20.68 -17.96
CA CYS A 467 -0.49 -19.68 -17.55
C CYS A 467 -0.13 -18.26 -18.09
N PRO A 468 -1.09 -17.32 -18.26
CA PRO A 468 -2.34 -17.34 -19.02
C PRO A 468 -2.28 -16.42 -20.28
N GLU A 469 -3.33 -16.52 -21.10
CA GLU A 469 -3.63 -15.70 -22.30
C GLU A 469 -2.94 -16.08 -23.61
N SER A 470 -3.49 -17.12 -24.25
CA SER A 470 -3.60 -17.15 -25.71
C SER A 470 -5.06 -17.36 -26.11
N ASP A 471 -5.57 -16.43 -26.92
CA ASP A 471 -6.95 -16.16 -27.35
C ASP A 471 -7.71 -17.28 -28.11
N ASN A 472 -7.54 -18.56 -27.78
CA ASN A 472 -8.36 -19.63 -28.34
C ASN A 472 -8.68 -20.71 -27.29
N ALA A 473 -9.54 -20.34 -26.34
CA ALA A 473 -10.00 -21.22 -25.26
C ALA A 473 -10.58 -22.54 -25.81
N CYS A 474 -9.96 -23.67 -25.47
CA CYS A 474 -10.37 -25.01 -25.92
C CYS A 474 -11.81 -25.38 -25.56
N CYS A 475 -12.33 -24.77 -24.50
CA CYS A 475 -13.65 -25.06 -23.96
C CYS A 475 -14.74 -24.13 -24.52
N LEU A 476 -14.40 -23.24 -25.45
CA LEU A 476 -15.33 -22.36 -26.15
C LEU A 476 -15.12 -22.45 -27.67
N PRO A 477 -16.20 -22.39 -28.47
CA PRO A 477 -16.06 -22.40 -29.91
C PRO A 477 -15.42 -21.09 -30.39
N HIS A 478 -14.49 -21.18 -31.34
CA HIS A 478 -13.84 -20.05 -31.99
C HIS A 478 -13.49 -20.34 -33.45
N ALA A 479 -13.31 -19.29 -34.25
CA ALA A 479 -13.14 -19.43 -35.70
C ALA A 479 -11.78 -20.05 -36.10
N ALA A 480 -10.73 -19.88 -35.30
CA ALA A 480 -9.41 -20.44 -35.58
C ALA A 480 -9.39 -21.98 -35.42
N PRO A 481 -8.59 -22.72 -36.22
CA PRO A 481 -8.33 -24.14 -35.98
C PRO A 481 -7.35 -24.36 -34.81
N GLY A 482 -7.58 -25.42 -34.04
CA GLY A 482 -6.79 -25.76 -32.84
C GLY A 482 -7.05 -24.82 -31.67
N CYS A 483 -6.73 -25.24 -30.44
CA CYS A 483 -6.96 -24.44 -29.24
C CYS A 483 -5.69 -24.29 -28.40
N GLY A 484 -5.72 -23.40 -27.41
CA GLY A 484 -4.56 -22.99 -26.61
C GLY A 484 -4.00 -24.04 -25.64
N ALA A 485 -4.66 -25.19 -25.48
CA ALA A 485 -4.17 -26.30 -24.67
C ALA A 485 -3.65 -27.42 -25.60
N PRO A 486 -2.33 -27.56 -25.79
CA PRO A 486 -1.75 -28.42 -26.83
C PRO A 486 -2.10 -29.90 -26.64
N LEU A 487 -2.18 -30.41 -25.41
CA LEU A 487 -2.60 -31.79 -25.16
C LEU A 487 -4.09 -32.03 -25.45
N CYS A 488 -4.92 -31.01 -25.24
CA CYS A 488 -6.33 -31.02 -25.60
C CYS A 488 -6.51 -30.98 -27.12
N ALA A 489 -5.84 -30.02 -27.76
CA ALA A 489 -5.80 -29.85 -29.20
C ALA A 489 -5.33 -31.16 -29.83
N ASP A 490 -4.19 -31.72 -29.44
CA ASP A 490 -3.66 -32.97 -30.01
C ASP A 490 -4.55 -34.19 -29.83
N CYS A 491 -5.31 -34.25 -28.73
CA CYS A 491 -6.29 -35.32 -28.53
C CYS A 491 -7.50 -35.14 -29.46
N ILE A 492 -8.04 -33.91 -29.55
CA ILE A 492 -9.19 -33.61 -30.41
C ILE A 492 -8.78 -33.72 -31.88
N CYS A 493 -7.62 -33.18 -32.29
CA CYS A 493 -7.05 -33.28 -33.63
C CYS A 493 -6.91 -34.73 -34.09
N ARG A 494 -6.51 -35.64 -33.18
CA ARG A 494 -6.39 -37.07 -33.50
C ARG A 494 -7.74 -37.75 -33.70
N ASN A 495 -8.78 -37.26 -33.03
CA ASN A 495 -10.14 -37.79 -33.15
C ASN A 495 -10.92 -37.12 -34.29
N ASP A 496 -10.63 -35.87 -34.60
CA ASP A 496 -11.28 -35.06 -35.62
C ASP A 496 -10.31 -33.99 -36.19
N ASP A 497 -9.74 -34.29 -37.36
CA ASP A 497 -8.78 -33.43 -38.08
C ASP A 497 -9.40 -32.09 -38.50
N PHE A 498 -10.73 -32.01 -38.58
CA PHE A 498 -11.45 -30.76 -38.91
C PHE A 498 -11.20 -29.68 -37.85
N CYS A 499 -11.11 -30.07 -36.58
CA CYS A 499 -10.86 -29.15 -35.47
C CYS A 499 -9.49 -28.46 -35.56
N CYS A 500 -8.56 -29.02 -36.33
CA CYS A 500 -7.17 -28.57 -36.40
C CYS A 500 -6.76 -28.05 -37.76
N THR A 501 -7.63 -28.17 -38.75
CA THR A 501 -7.38 -27.71 -40.13
C THR A 501 -8.42 -26.70 -40.62
N VAL A 502 -9.61 -26.65 -40.00
CA VAL A 502 -10.71 -25.80 -40.46
C VAL A 502 -11.16 -24.80 -39.40
N THR A 503 -11.73 -25.26 -38.28
CA THR A 503 -12.26 -24.37 -37.23
C THR A 503 -12.52 -25.14 -35.94
N TRP A 504 -12.55 -24.44 -34.81
CA TRP A 504 -12.86 -25.01 -33.51
C TRP A 504 -14.30 -24.69 -33.11
N ASP A 505 -15.26 -25.48 -33.57
CA ASP A 505 -16.69 -25.24 -33.31
C ASP A 505 -17.21 -25.99 -32.08
N GLU A 506 -18.53 -25.91 -31.84
CA GLU A 506 -19.20 -26.58 -30.70
C GLU A 506 -18.96 -28.10 -30.66
N SER A 507 -18.70 -28.72 -31.82
CA SER A 507 -18.39 -30.15 -31.91
C SER A 507 -16.98 -30.45 -31.39
N CYS A 508 -16.01 -29.56 -31.65
CA CYS A 508 -14.65 -29.65 -31.13
C CYS A 508 -14.63 -29.52 -29.60
N VAL A 509 -15.40 -28.57 -29.07
CA VAL A 509 -15.57 -28.39 -27.61
C VAL A 509 -16.23 -29.63 -26.97
N ALA A 510 -17.29 -30.17 -27.58
CA ALA A 510 -17.98 -31.35 -27.07
C ALA A 510 -17.08 -32.60 -27.04
N LYS A 511 -16.23 -32.80 -28.05
CA LYS A 511 -15.22 -33.86 -28.08
C LYS A 511 -14.16 -33.67 -26.99
N GLY A 512 -13.78 -32.42 -26.74
CA GLY A 512 -12.92 -32.06 -25.61
C GLY A 512 -13.46 -32.47 -24.26
N GLY A 513 -14.77 -32.32 -24.03
CA GLY A 513 -15.43 -32.69 -22.78
C GLY A 513 -15.79 -34.18 -22.65
N ALA A 514 -15.97 -34.91 -23.76
CA ALA A 514 -16.44 -36.30 -23.73
C ALA A 514 -15.32 -37.34 -23.95
N GLU A 515 -14.44 -37.11 -24.91
CA GLU A 515 -13.45 -38.09 -25.37
C GLU A 515 -12.03 -37.75 -24.87
N CYS A 516 -11.75 -36.45 -24.73
CA CYS A 516 -10.46 -35.91 -24.30
C CYS A 516 -10.53 -35.22 -22.92
N ALA A 517 -11.59 -35.51 -22.16
CA ALA A 517 -11.97 -34.83 -20.92
C ALA A 517 -10.82 -34.63 -19.90
N PRO A 518 -9.97 -35.63 -19.61
CA PRO A 518 -8.87 -35.48 -18.66
C PRO A 518 -7.74 -34.58 -19.17
N LEU A 519 -7.58 -34.47 -20.49
CA LEU A 519 -6.50 -33.71 -21.14
C LEU A 519 -6.92 -32.27 -21.44
N CYS A 520 -8.21 -32.06 -21.65
CA CYS A 520 -8.75 -30.77 -22.03
C CYS A 520 -9.09 -29.86 -20.87
N GLY A 521 -9.37 -30.41 -19.68
CA GLY A 521 -9.97 -29.61 -18.59
C GLY A 521 -11.32 -29.00 -18.98
N CYS A 522 -11.86 -29.39 -20.14
CA CYS A 522 -13.18 -29.01 -20.66
C CYS A 522 -14.26 -30.03 -20.27
N ALA A 523 -13.90 -31.07 -19.51
CA ALA A 523 -14.84 -31.55 -18.50
C ALA A 523 -15.15 -30.32 -17.64
N PRO A 524 -16.42 -29.95 -17.40
CA PRO A 524 -16.70 -28.80 -16.55
C PRO A 524 -15.90 -29.00 -15.28
N THR A 525 -14.93 -28.10 -15.06
CA THR A 525 -14.18 -27.98 -13.81
C THR A 525 -15.20 -28.22 -12.74
N ALA A 526 -14.97 -29.28 -11.98
CA ALA A 526 -16.05 -29.89 -11.27
C ALA A 526 -16.63 -28.79 -10.39
N ALA A 527 -17.87 -28.39 -10.69
CA ALA A 527 -18.45 -27.18 -10.11
C ALA A 527 -18.60 -27.38 -8.60
N PRO A 528 -18.72 -26.29 -7.81
CA PRO A 528 -18.91 -26.36 -6.37
C PRO A 528 -19.90 -27.45 -5.99
N CYS A 529 -19.50 -28.35 -5.08
CA CYS A 529 -20.28 -29.52 -4.68
C CYS A 529 -21.71 -29.23 -4.23
N CYS A 530 -21.99 -28.00 -3.83
CA CYS A 530 -23.30 -27.57 -3.37
C CYS A 530 -24.19 -26.97 -4.49
N THR A 531 -23.83 -27.15 -5.77
CA THR A 531 -24.60 -26.63 -6.92
C THR A 531 -24.99 -27.74 -7.92
N PRO A 532 -26.26 -27.81 -8.36
CA PRO A 532 -26.70 -28.87 -9.25
C PRO A 532 -26.28 -28.60 -10.69
N ARG A 533 -26.00 -29.66 -11.45
CA ARG A 533 -25.59 -29.60 -12.85
C ARG A 533 -25.90 -30.88 -13.62
N THR A 534 -25.79 -30.78 -14.94
CA THR A 534 -26.04 -31.88 -15.87
C THR A 534 -24.83 -32.78 -16.10
N THR A 535 -23.69 -32.49 -15.47
CA THR A 535 -22.46 -33.29 -15.57
C THR A 535 -22.10 -33.96 -14.25
N PRO A 536 -21.47 -35.15 -14.25
CA PRO A 536 -21.18 -35.88 -13.02
C PRO A 536 -20.07 -35.24 -12.14
N GLY A 537 -20.02 -35.65 -10.85
CA GLY A 537 -19.00 -35.28 -9.86
C GLY A 537 -19.12 -33.87 -9.27
N CYS A 538 -18.13 -33.39 -8.51
CA CYS A 538 -17.93 -31.99 -8.04
C CYS A 538 -16.45 -31.65 -7.74
N ASP A 539 -16.12 -30.38 -7.44
CA ASP A 539 -14.74 -29.89 -7.20
C ASP A 539 -14.01 -30.62 -6.09
N SER A 540 -14.71 -31.04 -5.06
CA SER A 540 -14.14 -31.87 -4.01
C SER A 540 -14.17 -33.34 -4.41
N SER A 541 -12.98 -33.94 -4.53
CA SER A 541 -12.83 -35.36 -4.83
C SER A 541 -13.30 -36.26 -3.68
N THR A 542 -13.14 -35.82 -2.43
CA THR A 542 -13.67 -36.52 -1.24
C THR A 542 -15.19 -36.45 -1.18
N CYS A 543 -15.76 -35.27 -1.44
CA CYS A 543 -17.21 -35.10 -1.55
C CYS A 543 -17.80 -35.93 -2.69
N THR A 544 -17.16 -35.86 -3.86
CA THR A 544 -17.55 -36.65 -5.03
C THR A 544 -17.56 -38.12 -4.65
N GLN A 545 -16.49 -38.66 -4.06
CA GLN A 545 -16.44 -40.07 -3.66
C GLN A 545 -17.53 -40.46 -2.66
N CYS A 546 -17.82 -39.62 -1.66
CA CYS A 546 -18.88 -39.88 -0.70
C CYS A 546 -20.27 -39.92 -1.36
N VAL A 547 -20.57 -38.93 -2.22
CA VAL A 547 -21.86 -38.84 -2.92
C VAL A 547 -21.98 -39.93 -3.98
N CYS A 548 -20.91 -40.27 -4.71
CA CYS A 548 -20.87 -41.40 -5.65
C CYS A 548 -21.16 -42.73 -4.95
N ALA A 549 -20.65 -42.91 -3.73
CA ALA A 549 -20.84 -44.13 -2.96
C ALA A 549 -22.29 -44.27 -2.47
N ALA A 550 -22.97 -43.14 -2.24
CA ALA A 550 -24.36 -43.11 -1.82
C ALA A 550 -25.34 -43.19 -3.02
N ASP A 551 -25.05 -42.54 -4.14
CA ASP A 551 -25.80 -42.65 -5.40
C ASP A 551 -24.88 -42.60 -6.64
N PRO A 552 -24.69 -43.74 -7.34
CA PRO A 552 -23.88 -43.82 -8.57
C PRO A 552 -24.34 -42.88 -9.69
N PHE A 553 -25.61 -42.48 -9.71
CA PHE A 553 -26.15 -41.55 -10.69
C PHE A 553 -25.39 -40.21 -10.69
N CYS A 554 -24.92 -39.77 -9.51
CA CYS A 554 -24.18 -38.52 -9.35
C CYS A 554 -22.82 -38.52 -10.04
N CYS A 555 -22.30 -39.70 -10.38
CA CYS A 555 -20.95 -39.89 -10.92
C CYS A 555 -20.94 -40.54 -12.30
N GLU A 556 -22.06 -41.13 -12.71
CA GLU A 556 -22.23 -41.75 -14.03
C GLU A 556 -23.12 -40.93 -14.96
N VAL A 557 -24.02 -40.10 -14.42
CA VAL A 557 -25.05 -39.42 -15.22
C VAL A 557 -25.01 -37.90 -15.04
N ALA A 558 -25.27 -37.40 -13.83
CA ALA A 558 -25.30 -35.96 -13.57
C ALA A 558 -25.28 -35.66 -12.07
N TRP A 559 -24.59 -34.59 -11.67
CA TRP A 559 -24.65 -34.04 -10.31
C TRP A 559 -25.92 -33.21 -10.10
N ALA A 560 -27.08 -33.87 -10.14
CA ALA A 560 -28.39 -33.23 -10.06
C ALA A 560 -28.70 -32.65 -8.64
N GLY A 561 -29.85 -31.98 -8.48
CA GLY A 561 -30.29 -31.45 -7.18
C GLY A 561 -30.31 -32.49 -6.06
N SER A 562 -30.62 -33.75 -6.38
CA SER A 562 -30.53 -34.86 -5.43
C SER A 562 -29.10 -35.16 -4.97
N CYS A 563 -28.09 -34.97 -5.83
CA CYS A 563 -26.68 -35.13 -5.49
C CYS A 563 -26.19 -34.03 -4.55
N VAL A 564 -26.70 -32.80 -4.72
CA VAL A 564 -26.43 -31.69 -3.81
C VAL A 564 -27.11 -31.92 -2.45
N THR A 565 -28.34 -32.41 -2.42
CA THR A 565 -29.02 -32.79 -1.18
C THR A 565 -28.25 -33.90 -0.45
N LEU A 566 -27.76 -34.90 -1.19
CA LEU A 566 -26.96 -35.99 -0.64
C LEU A 566 -25.59 -35.49 -0.13
N ALA A 567 -24.98 -34.55 -0.85
CA ALA A 567 -23.76 -33.86 -0.45
C ALA A 567 -23.94 -33.10 0.87
N ALA A 568 -25.09 -32.44 1.07
CA ALA A 568 -25.39 -31.67 2.28
C ALA A 568 -25.82 -32.52 3.48
N GLU A 569 -26.71 -33.50 3.27
CA GLU A 569 -27.35 -34.25 4.36
C GLU A 569 -26.57 -35.50 4.79
N THR A 570 -25.84 -36.13 3.87
CA THR A 570 -25.16 -37.40 4.13
C THR A 570 -23.64 -37.24 4.18
N CYS A 571 -23.08 -36.40 3.30
CA CYS A 571 -21.63 -36.20 3.15
C CYS A 571 -21.13 -34.85 3.71
N GLY A 572 -22.02 -34.12 4.39
CA GLY A 572 -21.94 -32.68 4.66
C GLY A 572 -20.62 -32.11 5.17
N ALA A 573 -19.96 -32.79 6.11
CA ALA A 573 -18.67 -32.36 6.67
C ALA A 573 -17.51 -32.43 5.66
N GLU A 574 -17.54 -33.39 4.72
CA GLU A 574 -16.50 -33.54 3.69
C GLU A 574 -16.78 -32.74 2.41
N CYS A 575 -18.05 -32.38 2.23
CA CYS A 575 -18.52 -31.59 1.09
C CYS A 575 -18.48 -30.08 1.32
N GLY A 576 -18.25 -29.61 2.56
CA GLY A 576 -18.36 -28.19 2.90
C GLY A 576 -19.78 -27.64 2.70
N CYS A 577 -20.77 -28.51 2.48
CA CYS A 577 -22.17 -28.14 2.30
C CYS A 577 -22.92 -28.06 3.64
N THR A 578 -22.23 -28.17 4.77
CA THR A 578 -22.76 -27.97 6.12
C THR A 578 -22.33 -26.63 6.71
N SER A 579 -22.95 -25.56 6.21
CA SER A 579 -23.34 -24.39 7.01
C SER A 579 -23.93 -23.37 6.04
N SER A 580 -25.26 -23.30 6.08
CA SER A 580 -26.06 -22.11 5.77
C SER A 580 -25.55 -21.19 4.67
N ASN A 581 -25.92 -21.46 3.41
CA ASN A 581 -25.96 -20.37 2.43
C ASN A 581 -27.21 -19.48 2.60
N CYS A 582 -28.01 -19.71 3.65
CA CYS A 582 -29.20 -18.99 4.08
C CYS A 582 -30.14 -18.45 3.01
N CYS A 583 -30.10 -19.02 1.81
CA CYS A 583 -30.85 -18.52 0.68
C CYS A 583 -30.50 -17.06 0.31
N SER A 584 -29.24 -16.67 0.50
CA SER A 584 -28.70 -15.33 0.20
C SER A 584 -28.31 -15.13 -1.27
N LEU A 585 -28.40 -16.18 -2.09
CA LEU A 585 -28.11 -16.14 -3.52
C LEU A 585 -29.33 -16.56 -4.36
N PRO A 586 -29.61 -15.87 -5.48
CA PRO A 586 -30.71 -16.21 -6.37
C PRO A 586 -30.38 -17.47 -7.20
N SER A 587 -31.40 -18.28 -7.47
CA SER A 587 -31.35 -19.49 -8.29
C SER A 587 -32.56 -19.60 -9.21
N ASN A 588 -32.37 -20.20 -10.38
CA ASN A 588 -33.44 -20.55 -11.31
C ASN A 588 -34.19 -21.83 -10.91
N THR A 589 -33.89 -22.40 -9.75
CA THR A 589 -34.57 -23.57 -9.19
C THR A 589 -35.52 -23.16 -8.06
N PRO A 590 -36.66 -23.84 -7.87
CA PRO A 590 -37.54 -23.59 -6.73
C PRO A 590 -36.90 -23.98 -5.39
N GLY A 591 -37.09 -23.15 -4.37
CA GLY A 591 -36.60 -23.36 -3.01
C GLY A 591 -35.10 -23.09 -2.86
N CYS A 592 -34.62 -23.21 -1.62
CA CYS A 592 -33.22 -23.01 -1.29
C CYS A 592 -32.72 -24.07 -0.30
N LEU A 593 -31.40 -24.14 -0.11
CA LEU A 593 -30.74 -25.25 0.60
C LEU A 593 -31.00 -25.28 2.11
N SER A 594 -31.45 -24.17 2.72
CA SER A 594 -31.91 -24.16 4.11
C SER A 594 -33.40 -24.55 4.16
N PRO A 595 -33.78 -25.71 4.73
CA PRO A 595 -35.16 -26.18 4.75
C PRO A 595 -36.08 -25.25 5.56
N ASP A 596 -35.55 -24.67 6.64
CA ASP A 596 -36.29 -23.75 7.52
C ASP A 596 -36.49 -22.39 6.84
N CYS A 597 -35.45 -21.88 6.19
CA CYS A 597 -35.54 -20.65 5.39
C CYS A 597 -36.47 -20.82 4.20
N SER A 598 -36.28 -21.91 3.44
CA SER A 598 -37.13 -22.24 2.30
C SER A 598 -38.56 -22.38 2.75
N GLY A 599 -38.84 -23.09 3.85
CA GLY A 599 -40.19 -23.22 4.41
C GLY A 599 -40.86 -21.87 4.72
N CYS A 600 -40.12 -20.94 5.33
CA CYS A 600 -40.63 -19.60 5.59
C CYS A 600 -40.87 -18.80 4.30
N VAL A 601 -39.91 -18.78 3.38
CA VAL A 601 -40.03 -18.04 2.12
C VAL A 601 -41.15 -18.63 1.26
N CYS A 602 -41.28 -19.96 1.18
CA CYS A 602 -42.39 -20.65 0.50
C CYS A 602 -43.76 -20.29 1.06
N ALA A 603 -43.86 -20.07 2.37
CA ALA A 603 -45.12 -19.72 3.03
C ALA A 603 -45.54 -18.28 2.74
N ASN A 604 -44.58 -17.39 2.50
CA ASN A 604 -44.81 -15.98 2.15
C ASN A 604 -44.99 -15.78 0.65
N ASP A 605 -44.19 -16.46 -0.16
CA ASP A 605 -44.24 -16.41 -1.62
C ASP A 605 -44.17 -17.82 -2.23
N PRO A 606 -45.32 -18.37 -2.66
CA PRO A 606 -45.39 -19.67 -3.34
C PRO A 606 -44.60 -19.73 -4.65
N TYR A 607 -44.33 -18.59 -5.30
CA TYR A 607 -43.52 -18.54 -6.52
C TYR A 607 -42.09 -19.04 -6.25
N CYS A 608 -41.52 -18.67 -5.10
CA CYS A 608 -40.17 -19.05 -4.70
C CYS A 608 -39.96 -20.56 -4.60
N CYS A 609 -41.04 -21.34 -4.45
CA CYS A 609 -40.99 -22.79 -4.27
C CYS A 609 -41.73 -23.60 -5.34
N ALA A 610 -42.42 -22.92 -6.26
CA ALA A 610 -43.05 -23.54 -7.42
C ALA A 610 -42.34 -23.23 -8.73
N VAL A 611 -41.59 -22.13 -8.82
CA VAL A 611 -41.04 -21.63 -10.08
C VAL A 611 -39.53 -21.40 -10.00
N ALA A 612 -39.08 -20.42 -9.20
CA ALA A 612 -37.65 -20.08 -9.09
C ALA A 612 -37.39 -19.27 -7.82
N PHE A 613 -36.21 -19.45 -7.23
CA PHE A 613 -35.76 -18.71 -6.06
C PHE A 613 -34.95 -17.48 -6.49
N ASP A 614 -35.58 -16.46 -7.10
CA ASP A 614 -34.89 -15.30 -7.68
C ASP A 614 -34.48 -14.22 -6.65
N SER A 615 -34.02 -13.05 -7.12
CA SER A 615 -33.57 -11.95 -6.24
C SER A 615 -34.67 -11.39 -5.35
N VAL A 616 -35.94 -11.57 -5.72
CA VAL A 616 -37.08 -11.20 -4.86
C VAL A 616 -37.19 -12.20 -3.71
N CYS A 617 -37.02 -13.50 -3.97
CA CYS A 617 -36.98 -14.54 -2.95
C CYS A 617 -35.81 -14.36 -1.97
N VAL A 618 -34.64 -13.93 -2.47
CA VAL A 618 -33.48 -13.57 -1.64
C VAL A 618 -33.76 -12.35 -0.76
N ASN A 619 -34.37 -11.30 -1.33
CA ASN A 619 -34.74 -10.12 -0.55
C ASN A 619 -35.80 -10.46 0.52
N GLN A 620 -36.74 -11.36 0.21
CA GLN A 620 -37.73 -11.86 1.16
C GLN A 620 -37.08 -12.72 2.25
N ALA A 621 -36.11 -13.56 1.91
CA ALA A 621 -35.31 -14.32 2.86
C ALA A 621 -34.58 -13.39 3.85
N ASN A 622 -33.97 -12.33 3.34
CA ASN A 622 -33.20 -11.35 4.14
C ASN A 622 -34.08 -10.41 4.98
N SER A 623 -35.26 -10.03 4.49
CA SER A 623 -36.10 -9.01 5.14
C SER A 623 -37.21 -9.56 6.04
N SER A 624 -37.69 -10.78 5.77
CA SER A 624 -38.92 -11.30 6.37
C SER A 624 -38.77 -12.68 7.01
N CYS A 625 -37.79 -13.48 6.58
CA CYS A 625 -37.55 -14.83 7.08
C CYS A 625 -36.20 -14.98 7.81
N GLY A 626 -35.48 -13.88 8.04
CA GLY A 626 -34.06 -13.84 8.46
C GLY A 626 -33.68 -14.72 9.66
N VAL A 627 -34.57 -14.92 10.63
CA VAL A 627 -34.35 -15.81 11.79
C VAL A 627 -34.38 -17.29 11.38
N ALA A 628 -35.31 -17.70 10.50
CA ALA A 628 -35.35 -19.06 9.94
C ALA A 628 -34.20 -19.32 8.95
N CYS A 629 -33.61 -18.24 8.41
CA CYS A 629 -32.54 -18.31 7.43
C CYS A 629 -31.14 -18.32 8.05
N GLY A 630 -30.94 -17.77 9.26
CA GLY A 630 -29.65 -17.81 9.95
C GLY A 630 -28.52 -17.06 9.22
N CYS A 631 -28.82 -16.06 8.38
CA CYS A 631 -27.82 -15.31 7.61
C CYS A 631 -27.43 -13.93 8.09
N PHE A 632 -27.91 -13.51 9.26
CA PHE A 632 -27.42 -12.28 9.82
C PHE A 632 -26.09 -12.55 10.51
N THR A 633 -24.99 -12.05 9.95
CA THR A 633 -23.69 -11.91 10.64
C THR A 633 -23.70 -10.72 11.61
N GLY A 634 -24.85 -10.46 12.23
CA GLY A 634 -25.01 -9.52 13.33
C GLY A 634 -25.88 -10.20 14.39
N ASN A 635 -25.57 -9.99 15.68
CA ASN A 635 -26.26 -10.68 16.76
C ASN A 635 -27.78 -10.40 16.70
N ILE A 636 -28.56 -11.45 16.41
CA ILE A 636 -30.01 -11.42 16.24
C ILE A 636 -30.69 -10.83 17.48
N CYS A 637 -30.11 -11.03 18.67
CA CYS A 637 -30.65 -10.55 19.94
C CYS A 637 -30.70 -9.02 20.04
N CYS A 638 -29.84 -8.32 19.29
CA CYS A 638 -29.52 -6.91 19.50
C CYS A 638 -30.17 -5.99 18.46
N ASN A 639 -30.68 -6.56 17.36
CA ASN A 639 -31.20 -5.77 16.24
C ASN A 639 -32.56 -6.25 15.76
N LEU A 640 -33.00 -7.44 16.15
CA LEU A 640 -34.21 -8.07 15.60
C LEU A 640 -35.18 -8.51 16.70
N THR A 641 -36.46 -8.44 16.38
CA THR A 641 -37.55 -8.93 17.23
C THR A 641 -38.15 -10.21 16.67
N ASN A 642 -38.59 -11.09 17.56
CA ASN A 642 -39.24 -12.36 17.23
C ASN A 642 -40.62 -12.45 17.89
N THR A 643 -41.59 -13.04 17.19
CA THR A 643 -42.94 -13.34 17.71
C THR A 643 -42.97 -14.58 18.61
N THR A 644 -41.84 -15.27 18.74
CA THR A 644 -41.58 -16.37 19.67
C THR A 644 -40.50 -15.96 20.67
N GLY A 645 -40.49 -16.61 21.85
CA GLY A 645 -39.51 -16.32 22.89
C GLY A 645 -38.12 -16.87 22.57
N GLY A 646 -37.09 -16.13 22.99
CA GLY A 646 -35.68 -16.42 22.74
C GLY A 646 -35.13 -15.72 21.50
N CYS A 647 -33.80 -15.55 21.47
CA CYS A 647 -33.07 -14.99 20.33
C CYS A 647 -31.99 -15.94 19.78
N GLY A 648 -31.74 -17.08 20.44
CA GLY A 648 -30.88 -18.16 19.96
C GLY A 648 -29.38 -17.99 20.26
N ASP A 649 -29.00 -16.98 21.03
CA ASP A 649 -27.60 -16.72 21.42
C ASP A 649 -27.34 -17.18 22.87
N ASP A 650 -26.33 -18.04 23.04
CA ASP A 650 -26.02 -18.69 24.31
C ASP A 650 -25.46 -17.75 25.40
N ALA A 651 -25.08 -16.51 25.06
CA ALA A 651 -24.62 -15.49 26.00
C ALA A 651 -25.67 -14.39 26.24
N CYS A 652 -26.32 -13.91 25.17
CA CYS A 652 -27.32 -12.86 25.24
C CYS A 652 -28.64 -13.33 25.83
N GLU A 653 -29.15 -14.46 25.34
CA GLU A 653 -30.48 -14.94 25.71
C GLU A 653 -30.59 -15.17 27.22
N PRO A 654 -29.66 -15.88 27.89
CA PRO A 654 -29.74 -16.10 29.34
C PRO A 654 -29.73 -14.80 30.15
N CYS A 655 -28.99 -13.77 29.72
CA CYS A 655 -28.96 -12.48 30.43
C CYS A 655 -30.31 -11.78 30.37
N VAL A 656 -30.85 -11.58 29.17
CA VAL A 656 -32.15 -10.92 28.98
C VAL A 656 -33.26 -11.74 29.62
N CYS A 657 -33.18 -13.06 29.53
CA CYS A 657 -34.11 -14.00 30.16
C CYS A 657 -34.18 -13.90 31.68
N ASN A 658 -33.04 -13.62 32.33
CA ASN A 658 -32.99 -13.42 33.78
C ASN A 658 -33.60 -12.08 34.20
N ILE A 659 -33.57 -11.07 33.32
CA ILE A 659 -34.14 -9.75 33.58
C ILE A 659 -35.64 -9.74 33.29
N ASP A 660 -36.05 -10.26 32.13
CA ASP A 660 -37.45 -10.41 31.73
C ASP A 660 -37.75 -11.81 31.16
N PRO A 661 -38.37 -12.70 31.96
CA PRO A 661 -38.78 -14.04 31.52
C PRO A 661 -39.77 -14.06 30.35
N PHE A 662 -40.45 -12.93 30.07
CA PHE A 662 -41.30 -12.79 28.90
C PHE A 662 -40.50 -12.98 27.60
N CYS A 663 -39.26 -12.49 27.57
CA CYS A 663 -38.38 -12.55 26.41
C CYS A 663 -38.04 -13.98 25.98
N CYS A 664 -38.00 -14.96 26.88
CA CYS A 664 -37.71 -16.38 26.53
C CYS A 664 -38.96 -17.22 26.32
N THR A 665 -40.08 -16.84 26.93
CA THR A 665 -41.26 -17.73 27.00
C THR A 665 -42.38 -17.28 26.08
N THR A 666 -42.42 -16.00 25.69
CA THR A 666 -43.54 -15.44 24.94
C THR A 666 -43.08 -14.82 23.62
N ALA A 667 -42.25 -13.78 23.66
CA ALA A 667 -41.78 -13.10 22.44
C ALA A 667 -40.52 -12.27 22.71
N TRP A 668 -39.60 -12.23 21.75
CA TRP A 668 -38.45 -11.33 21.76
C TRP A 668 -38.85 -9.97 21.16
N THR A 669 -39.39 -9.06 21.98
CA THR A 669 -39.91 -7.74 21.53
C THR A 669 -38.81 -6.67 21.47
N GLN A 670 -39.15 -5.45 21.01
CA GLN A 670 -38.20 -4.33 21.02
C GLN A 670 -37.68 -4.00 22.43
N ASP A 671 -38.47 -4.28 23.47
CA ASP A 671 -38.03 -4.15 24.86
C ASP A 671 -36.96 -5.21 25.19
N CYS A 672 -37.06 -6.44 24.67
CA CYS A 672 -36.03 -7.47 24.81
C CYS A 672 -34.74 -7.10 24.06
N VAL A 673 -34.87 -6.45 22.90
CA VAL A 673 -33.74 -5.89 22.14
C VAL A 673 -33.09 -4.73 22.90
N GLN A 674 -33.88 -3.86 23.55
CA GLN A 674 -33.33 -2.83 24.42
C GLN A 674 -32.61 -3.44 25.62
N LEU A 675 -33.18 -4.45 26.27
CA LEU A 675 -32.52 -5.17 27.36
C LEU A 675 -31.22 -5.87 26.92
N ALA A 676 -31.19 -6.41 25.71
CA ALA A 676 -29.99 -6.97 25.09
C ALA A 676 -28.90 -5.91 24.90
N ASN A 677 -29.29 -4.74 24.38
CA ASN A 677 -28.38 -3.62 24.15
C ASN A 677 -28.02 -2.83 25.42
N GLU A 678 -28.80 -2.95 26.50
CA GLU A 678 -28.58 -2.35 27.82
C GLU A 678 -29.61 -2.92 28.81
N PRO A 679 -29.24 -3.62 29.90
CA PRO A 679 -27.92 -3.71 30.51
C PRO A 679 -27.09 -4.95 30.10
N CYS A 680 -27.57 -5.79 29.17
CA CYS A 680 -26.86 -7.01 28.76
C CYS A 680 -25.76 -6.77 27.70
N GLN A 681 -25.26 -5.52 27.58
CA GLN A 681 -24.39 -4.98 26.52
C GLN A 681 -23.26 -5.88 26.01
N PHE A 682 -22.70 -6.73 26.87
CA PHE A 682 -21.62 -7.64 26.52
C PHE A 682 -21.97 -8.67 25.44
N ALA A 683 -23.26 -8.89 25.17
CA ALA A 683 -23.67 -9.85 24.15
C ALA A 683 -23.87 -9.23 22.76
N CYS A 684 -23.87 -7.90 22.64
CA CYS A 684 -24.23 -7.21 21.40
C CYS A 684 -23.07 -6.59 20.60
N SER A 685 -21.86 -6.67 21.13
CA SER A 685 -20.63 -6.35 20.39
C SER A 685 -19.93 -7.62 19.94
N CYS A 686 -19.58 -7.71 18.66
CA CYS A 686 -18.53 -8.63 18.22
C CYS A 686 -17.31 -8.42 19.12
N ASN A 687 -16.89 -9.48 19.81
CA ASN A 687 -15.69 -9.57 20.63
C ASN A 687 -14.49 -8.87 19.92
N PRO A 688 -13.86 -7.81 20.48
CA PRO A 688 -12.42 -7.85 20.49
C PRO A 688 -12.09 -9.01 21.43
N GLY A 689 -11.23 -9.95 21.03
CA GLY A 689 -10.64 -10.82 22.03
C GLY A 689 -10.07 -9.98 23.19
N PRO A 690 -9.73 -10.61 24.32
CA PRO A 690 -8.97 -9.93 25.36
C PRO A 690 -7.86 -9.08 24.70
N VAL A 691 -7.73 -7.81 25.07
CA VAL A 691 -6.83 -6.89 24.35
C VAL A 691 -5.40 -7.43 24.37
N ASP A 692 -4.57 -7.01 23.42
CA ASP A 692 -3.14 -7.35 23.47
C ASP A 692 -2.60 -6.96 24.86
N CYS A 693 -1.94 -7.89 25.56
CA CYS A 693 -1.46 -7.64 26.91
C CYS A 693 -0.49 -6.45 27.02
N CYS A 694 0.10 -6.04 25.91
CA CYS A 694 1.01 -4.89 25.83
C CYS A 694 0.30 -3.59 25.43
N ILE A 695 -1.04 -3.58 25.31
CA ILE A 695 -1.83 -2.43 24.90
C ILE A 695 -3.04 -2.26 25.82
N GLY A 696 -3.29 -1.03 26.27
CA GLY A 696 -4.41 -0.72 27.14
C GLY A 696 -5.75 -0.82 26.41
N GLY A 697 -6.78 -1.30 27.10
CA GLY A 697 -8.15 -1.38 26.62
C GLY A 697 -9.18 -1.36 27.73
N SER A 698 -10.42 -1.05 27.38
CA SER A 698 -11.51 -0.87 28.35
C SER A 698 -12.14 -2.18 28.83
N THR A 699 -11.56 -3.34 28.48
CA THR A 699 -12.08 -4.67 28.82
C THR A 699 -11.15 -5.36 29.83
N PRO A 700 -11.67 -6.05 30.86
CA PRO A 700 -10.83 -6.84 31.76
C PRO A 700 -10.18 -8.02 31.04
N GLY A 701 -8.93 -8.32 31.40
CA GLY A 701 -8.14 -9.43 30.86
C GLY A 701 -7.48 -9.12 29.51
N CYS A 702 -6.50 -9.94 29.13
CA CYS A 702 -5.71 -9.78 27.90
C CYS A 702 -5.50 -11.11 27.16
N ASN A 703 -5.02 -11.07 25.91
CA ASN A 703 -5.03 -12.24 25.00
C ASN A 703 -4.05 -13.36 25.35
N ASN A 704 -3.13 -13.12 26.29
CA ASN A 704 -2.16 -14.12 26.77
C ASN A 704 -2.54 -14.56 28.19
N PRO A 705 -3.06 -15.79 28.40
CA PRO A 705 -3.53 -16.25 29.69
C PRO A 705 -2.42 -16.39 30.75
N GLY A 706 -1.15 -16.52 30.33
CA GLY A 706 0.00 -16.51 31.24
C GLY A 706 0.34 -15.11 31.74
N CYS A 707 0.24 -14.11 30.85
CA CYS A 707 0.39 -12.71 31.21
C CYS A 707 -0.78 -12.21 32.06
N GLU A 708 -2.01 -12.49 31.61
CA GLU A 708 -3.24 -12.16 32.31
C GLU A 708 -3.18 -12.69 33.74
N SER A 709 -2.93 -13.98 33.94
CA SER A 709 -2.86 -14.55 35.29
C SER A 709 -1.80 -13.89 36.18
N CYS A 710 -0.67 -13.46 35.62
CA CYS A 710 0.39 -12.79 36.38
C CYS A 710 -0.06 -11.40 36.83
N VAL A 711 -0.63 -10.61 35.92
CA VAL A 711 -1.12 -9.25 36.20
C VAL A 711 -2.37 -9.29 37.09
N CYS A 712 -3.30 -10.24 36.89
CA CYS A 712 -4.47 -10.42 37.76
C CYS A 712 -4.10 -10.70 39.22
N ASP A 713 -3.00 -11.41 39.46
CA ASP A 713 -2.52 -11.73 40.81
C ASP A 713 -1.90 -10.50 41.50
N LEU A 714 -1.42 -9.53 40.72
CA LEU A 714 -0.88 -8.25 41.20
C LEU A 714 -1.99 -7.22 41.40
N ASP A 715 -2.79 -7.00 40.36
CA ASP A 715 -3.96 -6.11 40.37
C ASP A 715 -5.24 -6.84 39.88
N PRO A 716 -6.13 -7.26 40.82
CA PRO A 716 -7.41 -7.85 40.48
C PRO A 716 -8.34 -6.94 39.66
N PHE A 717 -8.08 -5.62 39.63
CA PHE A 717 -8.83 -4.69 38.79
C PHE A 717 -8.63 -4.98 37.30
N CYS A 718 -7.42 -5.38 36.89
CA CYS A 718 -7.09 -5.71 35.51
C CYS A 718 -7.94 -6.85 34.92
N CYS A 719 -8.51 -7.70 35.78
CA CYS A 719 -9.26 -8.90 35.37
C CYS A 719 -10.72 -8.88 35.81
N SER A 720 -11.15 -7.82 36.51
CA SER A 720 -12.54 -7.65 36.95
C SER A 720 -13.18 -6.35 36.47
N ALA A 721 -12.39 -5.37 36.03
CA ALA A 721 -12.85 -4.06 35.61
C ALA A 721 -12.36 -3.66 34.21
N ALA A 722 -11.05 -3.50 34.00
CA ALA A 722 -10.48 -3.11 32.70
C ALA A 722 -8.97 -3.38 32.65
N TRP A 723 -8.44 -3.70 31.46
CA TRP A 723 -7.02 -3.84 31.18
C TRP A 723 -6.43 -2.50 30.70
N ASP A 724 -6.30 -1.51 31.58
CA ASP A 724 -5.86 -0.16 31.21
C ASP A 724 -4.32 0.01 31.16
N GLU A 725 -3.83 1.25 30.97
CA GLU A 725 -2.39 1.55 30.90
C GLU A 725 -1.61 1.14 32.15
N VAL A 726 -2.27 1.05 33.31
CA VAL A 726 -1.63 0.57 34.55
C VAL A 726 -1.39 -0.94 34.44
N CYS A 727 -2.35 -1.69 33.89
CA CYS A 727 -2.20 -3.12 33.62
C CYS A 727 -1.09 -3.40 32.59
N VAL A 728 -0.90 -2.52 31.61
CA VAL A 728 0.19 -2.60 30.62
C VAL A 728 1.56 -2.30 31.24
N GLU A 729 1.63 -1.32 32.13
CA GLU A 729 2.87 -1.01 32.88
C GLU A 729 3.26 -2.20 33.76
N GLU A 730 2.31 -2.82 34.48
CA GLU A 730 2.54 -4.04 35.26
C GLU A 730 2.91 -5.25 34.39
N ALA A 731 2.27 -5.41 33.22
CA ALA A 731 2.63 -6.42 32.24
C ALA A 731 4.08 -6.29 31.76
N THR A 732 4.58 -5.05 31.64
CA THR A 732 5.91 -4.72 31.13
C THR A 732 6.99 -4.82 32.21
N LEU A 733 6.72 -4.29 33.41
CA LEU A 733 7.74 -4.15 34.46
C LEU A 733 7.74 -5.31 35.46
N ASP A 734 6.57 -5.82 35.81
CA ASP A 734 6.39 -6.79 36.90
C ASP A 734 6.12 -8.21 36.39
N CYS A 735 5.57 -8.36 35.18
CA CYS A 735 5.34 -9.65 34.51
C CYS A 735 6.08 -9.87 33.17
N PRO A 736 7.32 -9.36 32.94
CA PRO A 736 7.96 -9.36 31.61
C PRO A 736 8.20 -10.76 31.02
N ALA A 737 8.49 -11.76 31.86
CA ALA A 737 8.73 -13.13 31.41
C ALA A 737 7.46 -13.86 30.93
N ALA A 738 6.28 -13.43 31.39
CA ALA A 738 4.99 -14.00 31.01
C ALA A 738 4.34 -13.22 29.85
N CYS A 739 4.58 -11.91 29.77
CA CYS A 739 3.94 -10.99 28.84
C CYS A 739 4.75 -10.72 27.57
N GLY A 740 6.09 -10.69 27.65
CA GLY A 740 6.94 -10.46 26.47
C GLY A 740 6.83 -9.06 25.85
N CYS A 741 6.27 -8.08 26.58
CA CYS A 741 6.18 -6.69 26.15
C CYS A 741 7.56 -6.04 26.19
N ASN A 742 8.11 -5.64 25.03
CA ASN A 742 9.36 -4.88 24.93
C ASN A 742 9.03 -3.48 24.39
N PHE A 743 9.46 -2.45 25.12
CA PHE A 743 9.54 -1.08 24.64
C PHE A 743 11.00 -0.70 24.35
#